data_AF-A0A846G4H9-F1
#
_entry.id   AF-A0A846G4H9-F1
#
_cell.length_a   1.000
_cell.length_b   1.000
_cell.length_c   1.000
_cell.angle_alpha   90.00
_cell.angle_beta   90.00
_cell.angle_gamma   90.00
#
_symmetry.space_group_name_H-M   'P 1'
#
loop_
_entity.id
_entity.type
_entity.pdbx_description
1 polymer ?
#
loop_
_entity_poly.entity_id
_entity_poly.type
_entity_poly.pdbx_seq_one_letter_code
_entity_poly.pdbx_strand_id
1 'polypeptide(L)'
;MEPITIVMALAAVLGTKALEKTGENIGQVVWDKSAKLMKYLKQESPDTVTAIEQVSEQPLDYCQAILEMLGAATNPDVAQTMEELAAATKANPHPKINEVSEEIEKILNFQQQTKAKLYGQLVEQFYCSKSDRFPIEKSKRRELNLALGRLAKEDIDSSGDRSPLRKDFIEKILGNADDENSLFYLALQIGWLNNVGVAVESPTEKVYAFFHLTFEEYFAALAIDDWDFFLPRTHKNKPVKGKRYRIFEPQWKQVILLWLGREDIKKEEKEGFIIALTNFKDGCRNFLIRTVDRGFYENMAYFLAADGIAEFRKCSQSDQIVKKVVDWGNNEIKTETQAVLLSTQNVNKYLQKKSSKSYSAVNPALISPAFFWSPYEGLIDISLQLLRSASDDHMRLLIAENLGKAGMGNEKAINGLVQLLESTDSNNIRRQAASSLGQIGTGNEKAINALVQLLESTSDAQTRRQAVSSLGQIDPSNEYVINALVQLLESTSDAQTRMQAASSLGQIGTGNEYVINALVQLLKSTSDAQTRMQAASSLGQIGTGNENAINALVQLLESTSDAQTCMQAASSLGQIDPSNEYAINALVQFLGSTSDAEIRRQAAETLGKILAEEKMAEVVTSLKGYLSAKGDRDSSDRSKECYKVIWNCAQTLPYPEFYQAWHSSSKVKKTR
;
A
#
# COMPACT_ATOMS: atom_id res chain seq x y z
N MET A 1 -27.01 -23.09 -23.98
CA MET A 1 -27.18 -21.66 -23.66
C MET A 1 -25.78 -21.07 -23.67
N GLU A 2 -25.53 -20.24 -24.67
CA GLU A 2 -24.19 -19.75 -25.01
C GLU A 2 -23.66 -18.76 -23.96
N PRO A 3 -22.32 -18.61 -23.81
CA PRO A 3 -21.68 -17.57 -22.99
C PRO A 3 -22.14 -16.14 -23.32
N ILE A 4 -22.77 -15.97 -24.48
CA ILE A 4 -23.33 -14.74 -25.03
C ILE A 4 -24.60 -14.29 -24.27
N THR A 5 -25.31 -15.17 -23.55
CA THR A 5 -26.64 -14.86 -22.99
C THR A 5 -26.63 -13.83 -21.85
N ILE A 6 -25.58 -13.77 -21.02
CA ILE A 6 -25.50 -12.87 -19.84
C ILE A 6 -25.07 -11.46 -20.23
N VAL A 7 -24.19 -11.39 -21.22
CA VAL A 7 -23.78 -10.14 -21.84
C VAL A 7 -24.91 -9.61 -22.72
N MET A 8 -25.63 -10.47 -23.43
CA MET A 8 -26.89 -10.12 -24.09
C MET A 8 -27.98 -9.74 -23.09
N ALA A 9 -27.96 -10.23 -21.85
CA ALA A 9 -28.91 -9.82 -20.83
C ALA A 9 -28.61 -8.39 -20.33
N LEU A 10 -27.37 -8.11 -19.91
CA LEU A 10 -26.96 -6.74 -19.56
C LEU A 10 -27.05 -5.79 -20.76
N ALA A 11 -26.62 -6.21 -21.94
CA ALA A 11 -26.73 -5.45 -23.20
C ALA A 11 -28.16 -5.39 -23.77
N ALA A 12 -29.11 -6.26 -23.42
CA ALA A 12 -30.52 -6.13 -23.80
C ALA A 12 -31.26 -5.16 -22.86
N VAL A 13 -30.86 -5.11 -21.58
CA VAL A 13 -31.32 -4.08 -20.65
C VAL A 13 -30.71 -2.72 -20.99
N LEU A 14 -29.48 -2.67 -21.50
CA LEU A 14 -28.77 -1.44 -21.85
C LEU A 14 -28.96 -1.02 -23.33
N GLY A 15 -29.27 -1.96 -24.22
CA GLY A 15 -29.47 -1.79 -25.66
C GLY A 15 -30.90 -1.41 -26.03
N THR A 16 -31.56 -0.56 -25.24
CA THR A 16 -32.95 -0.15 -25.48
C THR A 16 -33.12 0.86 -26.62
N LYS A 17 -32.05 1.30 -27.29
CA LYS A 17 -32.21 1.84 -28.66
C LYS A 17 -32.75 0.80 -29.64
N ALA A 18 -32.55 -0.50 -29.39
CA ALA A 18 -33.14 -1.57 -30.21
C ALA A 18 -34.58 -1.91 -29.81
N LEU A 19 -34.99 -1.67 -28.55
CA LEU A 19 -36.36 -1.92 -28.06
C LEU A 19 -37.32 -0.73 -28.26
N GLU A 20 -36.82 0.51 -28.35
CA GLU A 20 -37.60 1.64 -28.87
C GLU A 20 -38.08 1.40 -30.30
N LYS A 21 -37.31 0.63 -31.10
CA LYS A 21 -37.72 0.21 -32.46
C LYS A 21 -38.79 -0.90 -32.47
N THR A 22 -38.98 -1.64 -31.38
CA THR A 22 -40.00 -2.70 -31.28
C THR A 22 -41.25 -2.28 -30.51
N GLY A 23 -41.32 -1.05 -29.98
CA GLY A 23 -42.53 -0.48 -29.38
C GLY A 23 -42.92 -1.04 -28.01
N GLU A 24 -42.03 -1.78 -27.33
CA GLU A 24 -42.28 -2.38 -26.02
C GLU A 24 -41.68 -1.52 -24.91
N ASN A 25 -42.56 -0.99 -24.03
CA ASN A 25 -42.18 -0.06 -22.98
C ASN A 25 -41.65 -0.82 -21.75
N ILE A 26 -40.33 -0.81 -21.55
CA ILE A 26 -39.72 -1.27 -20.31
C ILE A 26 -39.97 -0.21 -19.23
N GLY A 27 -40.47 -0.60 -18.05
CA GLY A 27 -40.78 0.36 -16.99
C GLY A 27 -39.58 1.23 -16.59
N GLN A 28 -39.78 2.56 -16.49
CA GLN A 28 -38.77 3.59 -16.15
C GLN A 28 -37.85 3.22 -14.97
N VAL A 29 -38.38 2.49 -13.99
CA VAL A 29 -37.63 2.05 -12.80
C VAL A 29 -36.48 1.10 -13.13
N VAL A 30 -36.67 0.19 -14.11
CA VAL A 30 -35.61 -0.74 -14.55
C VAL A 30 -34.52 0.04 -15.29
N TRP A 31 -34.90 1.05 -16.08
CA TRP A 31 -33.97 1.91 -16.80
C TRP A 31 -33.07 2.72 -15.86
N ASP A 32 -33.67 3.44 -14.92
CA ASP A 32 -32.94 4.30 -13.99
C ASP A 32 -31.95 3.50 -13.12
N LYS A 33 -32.35 2.31 -12.67
CA LYS A 33 -31.49 1.41 -11.87
C LYS A 33 -30.34 0.82 -12.69
N SER A 34 -30.58 0.50 -13.97
CA SER A 34 -29.54 -0.02 -14.87
C SER A 34 -28.48 1.04 -15.20
N ALA A 35 -28.91 2.28 -15.47
CA ALA A 35 -28.00 3.41 -15.70
C ALA A 35 -27.16 3.71 -14.46
N LYS A 36 -27.76 3.60 -13.26
CA LYS A 36 -27.05 3.77 -11.99
C LYS A 36 -26.01 2.68 -11.78
N LEU A 37 -26.32 1.42 -12.07
CA LEU A 37 -25.38 0.31 -11.98
C LEU A 37 -24.17 0.52 -12.90
N MET A 38 -24.39 0.93 -14.15
CA MET A 38 -23.31 1.21 -15.11
C MET A 38 -22.39 2.33 -14.66
N LYS A 39 -22.94 3.39 -14.06
CA LYS A 39 -22.13 4.48 -13.52
C LYS A 39 -21.16 3.98 -12.45
N TYR A 40 -21.62 3.12 -11.54
CA TYR A 40 -20.76 2.54 -10.52
C TYR A 40 -19.78 1.52 -11.10
N LEU A 41 -20.23 0.63 -11.99
CA LEU A 41 -19.34 -0.32 -12.67
C LEU A 41 -18.25 0.37 -13.48
N LYS A 42 -18.50 1.53 -14.07
CA LYS A 42 -17.48 2.29 -14.81
C LYS A 42 -16.41 2.89 -13.89
N GLN A 43 -16.75 3.10 -12.61
CA GLN A 43 -15.80 3.56 -11.60
C GLN A 43 -14.99 2.40 -11.02
N GLU A 44 -15.62 1.26 -10.78
CA GLU A 44 -15.01 0.10 -10.11
C GLU A 44 -14.32 -0.88 -11.09
N SER A 45 -14.83 -1.00 -12.32
CA SER A 45 -14.35 -1.94 -13.34
C SER A 45 -14.54 -1.39 -14.77
N PRO A 46 -13.76 -0.37 -15.17
CA PRO A 46 -13.92 0.33 -16.44
C PRO A 46 -13.68 -0.57 -17.66
N ASP A 47 -12.81 -1.58 -17.54
CA ASP A 47 -12.50 -2.51 -18.62
C ASP A 47 -13.67 -3.46 -18.90
N THR A 48 -14.37 -3.94 -17.86
CA THR A 48 -15.62 -4.72 -18.02
C THR A 48 -16.67 -3.89 -18.74
N VAL A 49 -16.82 -2.61 -18.36
CA VAL A 49 -17.78 -1.70 -18.99
C VAL A 49 -17.43 -1.49 -20.46
N THR A 50 -16.14 -1.29 -20.76
CA THR A 50 -15.66 -1.14 -22.14
C THR A 50 -15.91 -2.40 -22.96
N ALA A 51 -15.66 -3.57 -22.38
CA ALA A 51 -15.88 -4.84 -23.04
C ALA A 51 -17.38 -5.15 -23.23
N ILE A 52 -18.26 -4.72 -22.31
CA ILE A 52 -19.73 -4.75 -22.46
C ILE A 52 -20.21 -3.77 -23.54
N GLU A 53 -19.57 -2.60 -23.66
CA GLU A 53 -19.88 -1.60 -24.68
C GLU A 53 -19.42 -2.03 -26.09
N GLN A 54 -18.40 -2.90 -26.19
CA GLN A 54 -17.75 -3.34 -27.45
C GLN A 54 -18.16 -4.76 -27.93
N VAL A 55 -19.19 -5.36 -27.34
CA VAL A 55 -19.60 -6.77 -27.55
C VAL A 55 -19.90 -7.14 -29.01
N SER A 56 -20.24 -6.17 -29.86
CA SER A 56 -20.42 -6.41 -31.30
C SER A 56 -19.11 -6.69 -32.05
N GLU A 57 -17.95 -6.39 -31.47
CA GLU A 57 -16.64 -6.46 -32.13
C GLU A 57 -15.68 -7.49 -31.49
N GLN A 58 -15.83 -7.87 -30.22
CA GLN A 58 -15.01 -8.91 -29.57
C GLN A 58 -15.82 -9.82 -28.62
N PRO A 59 -15.59 -11.15 -28.63
CA PRO A 59 -16.23 -12.06 -27.67
C PRO A 59 -15.70 -11.82 -26.25
N LEU A 60 -16.60 -11.53 -25.30
CA LEU A 60 -16.27 -11.31 -23.89
C LEU A 60 -15.79 -12.61 -23.20
N ASP A 61 -14.73 -12.54 -22.40
CA ASP A 61 -14.36 -13.62 -21.49
C ASP A 61 -15.30 -13.64 -20.28
N TYR A 62 -16.25 -14.58 -20.33
CA TYR A 62 -17.29 -14.73 -19.34
C TYR A 62 -16.77 -14.97 -17.91
N CYS A 63 -15.67 -15.72 -17.76
CA CYS A 63 -15.10 -15.99 -16.43
C CYS A 63 -14.47 -14.73 -15.86
N GLN A 64 -13.77 -13.97 -16.70
CA GLN A 64 -13.18 -12.69 -16.32
C GLN A 64 -14.25 -11.65 -15.95
N ALA A 65 -15.33 -11.53 -16.74
CA ALA A 65 -16.42 -10.60 -16.47
C ALA A 65 -17.15 -10.89 -15.16
N ILE A 66 -17.33 -12.18 -14.80
CA ILE A 66 -17.90 -12.54 -13.50
C ILE A 66 -16.96 -12.17 -12.35
N LEU A 67 -15.65 -12.43 -12.49
CA LEU A 67 -14.67 -12.09 -11.46
C LEU A 67 -14.63 -10.58 -11.21
N GLU A 68 -14.65 -9.79 -12.27
CA GLU A 68 -14.66 -8.33 -12.21
C GLU A 68 -15.96 -7.80 -11.58
N MET A 69 -17.12 -8.33 -11.97
CA MET A 69 -18.39 -7.94 -11.35
C MET A 69 -18.49 -8.36 -9.88
N LEU A 70 -17.99 -9.53 -9.51
CA LEU A 70 -17.93 -9.96 -8.11
C LEU A 70 -16.96 -9.10 -7.29
N GLY A 71 -15.86 -8.67 -7.90
CA GLY A 71 -14.94 -7.68 -7.33
C GLY A 71 -15.63 -6.33 -7.10
N ALA A 72 -16.30 -5.78 -8.12
CA ALA A 72 -17.02 -4.51 -8.02
C ALA A 72 -18.18 -4.57 -7.00
N ALA A 73 -18.86 -5.71 -6.90
CA ALA A 73 -19.93 -5.93 -5.93
C ALA A 73 -19.45 -6.07 -4.47
N THR A 74 -18.15 -5.93 -4.20
CA THR A 74 -17.64 -5.67 -2.84
C THR A 74 -17.97 -4.26 -2.35
N ASN A 75 -18.24 -3.32 -3.26
CA ASN A 75 -18.79 -2.00 -2.95
C ASN A 75 -20.29 -2.16 -2.56
N PRO A 76 -20.69 -1.72 -1.34
CA PRO A 76 -22.09 -1.81 -0.89
C PRO A 76 -23.09 -1.14 -1.83
N ASP A 77 -22.71 -0.04 -2.49
CA ASP A 77 -23.58 0.69 -3.41
C ASP A 77 -23.83 -0.10 -4.70
N VAL A 78 -22.80 -0.81 -5.19
CA VAL A 78 -22.92 -1.72 -6.34
C VAL A 78 -23.83 -2.89 -5.98
N ALA A 79 -23.56 -3.56 -4.85
CA ALA A 79 -24.36 -4.69 -4.40
C ALA A 79 -25.84 -4.33 -4.19
N GLN A 80 -26.12 -3.22 -3.51
CA GLN A 80 -27.49 -2.74 -3.29
C GLN A 80 -28.18 -2.40 -4.62
N THR A 81 -27.47 -1.78 -5.56
CA THR A 81 -28.04 -1.43 -6.87
C THR A 81 -28.37 -2.70 -7.68
N MET A 82 -27.57 -3.75 -7.57
CA MET A 82 -27.87 -5.05 -8.20
C MET A 82 -29.10 -5.73 -7.59
N GLU A 83 -29.25 -5.74 -6.27
CA GLU A 83 -30.46 -6.27 -5.59
C GLU A 83 -31.71 -5.48 -5.97
N GLU A 84 -31.59 -4.16 -6.00
CA GLU A 84 -32.64 -3.25 -6.42
C GLU A 84 -33.06 -3.46 -7.87
N LEU A 85 -32.10 -3.72 -8.76
CA LEU A 85 -32.35 -4.02 -10.16
C LEU A 85 -33.08 -5.37 -10.30
N ALA A 86 -32.63 -6.42 -9.61
CA ALA A 86 -33.30 -7.72 -9.59
C ALA A 86 -34.75 -7.65 -9.08
N ALA A 87 -35.01 -6.81 -8.08
CA ALA A 87 -36.36 -6.58 -7.59
C ALA A 87 -37.23 -5.84 -8.62
N ALA A 88 -36.66 -4.85 -9.32
CA ALA A 88 -37.36 -4.08 -10.35
C ALA A 88 -37.67 -4.89 -11.62
N THR A 89 -36.79 -5.81 -12.01
CA THR A 89 -37.00 -6.73 -13.14
C THR A 89 -38.12 -7.73 -12.85
N LYS A 90 -38.17 -8.30 -11.63
CA LYS A 90 -39.28 -9.17 -11.21
C LYS A 90 -40.65 -8.49 -11.18
N ALA A 91 -40.67 -7.20 -10.86
CA ALA A 91 -41.90 -6.41 -10.85
C ALA A 91 -42.43 -6.10 -12.27
N ASN A 92 -41.62 -6.33 -13.31
CA ASN A 92 -41.96 -6.10 -14.71
C ASN A 92 -41.73 -7.38 -15.55
N PRO A 93 -42.63 -8.38 -15.45
CA PRO A 93 -42.44 -9.68 -16.08
C PRO A 93 -42.53 -9.57 -17.61
N HIS A 94 -41.37 -9.54 -18.26
CA HIS A 94 -41.20 -9.65 -19.71
C HIS A 94 -40.23 -10.79 -20.00
N PRO A 95 -40.44 -11.66 -21.01
CA PRO A 95 -39.61 -12.86 -21.22
C PRO A 95 -38.10 -12.58 -21.29
N LYS A 96 -37.70 -11.50 -21.99
CA LYS A 96 -36.28 -11.07 -22.06
C LYS A 96 -35.77 -10.48 -20.74
N ILE A 97 -36.63 -9.83 -19.95
CA ILE A 97 -36.28 -9.25 -18.64
C ILE A 97 -36.18 -10.36 -17.58
N ASN A 98 -36.98 -11.42 -17.70
CA ASN A 98 -36.90 -12.58 -16.82
C ASN A 98 -35.58 -13.33 -16.99
N GLU A 99 -35.09 -13.50 -18.22
CA GLU A 99 -33.77 -14.09 -18.49
C GLU A 99 -32.65 -13.25 -17.84
N VAL A 100 -32.73 -11.91 -17.92
CA VAL A 100 -31.78 -11.03 -17.26
C VAL A 100 -31.90 -11.08 -15.74
N SER A 101 -33.12 -11.13 -15.24
CA SER A 101 -33.40 -11.27 -13.82
C SER A 101 -32.80 -12.56 -13.26
N GLU A 102 -32.96 -13.69 -13.97
CA GLU A 102 -32.38 -14.97 -13.59
C GLU A 102 -30.84 -14.91 -13.53
N GLU A 103 -30.20 -14.14 -14.42
CA GLU A 103 -28.74 -13.97 -14.43
C GLU A 103 -28.24 -13.04 -13.33
N ILE A 104 -28.92 -11.92 -13.07
CA ILE A 104 -28.63 -11.06 -11.91
C ILE A 104 -28.83 -11.86 -10.61
N GLU A 105 -29.88 -12.67 -10.53
CA GLU A 105 -30.11 -13.56 -9.39
C GLU A 105 -29.04 -14.64 -9.26
N LYS A 106 -28.51 -15.19 -10.36
CA LYS A 106 -27.34 -16.09 -10.30
C LYS A 106 -26.13 -15.36 -9.71
N ILE A 107 -25.88 -14.11 -10.10
CA ILE A 107 -24.78 -13.30 -9.55
C ILE A 107 -24.98 -12.98 -8.06
N LEU A 108 -26.18 -12.59 -7.66
CA LEU A 108 -26.54 -12.38 -6.26
C LEU A 108 -26.47 -13.68 -5.44
N ASN A 109 -26.85 -14.82 -6.04
CA ASN A 109 -26.70 -16.14 -5.43
C ASN A 109 -25.24 -16.57 -5.31
N PHE A 110 -24.35 -16.15 -6.22
CA PHE A 110 -22.90 -16.38 -6.05
C PHE A 110 -22.35 -15.67 -4.82
N GLN A 111 -22.83 -14.47 -4.49
CA GLN A 111 -22.48 -13.80 -3.23
C GLN A 111 -22.95 -14.55 -1.97
N GLN A 112 -23.95 -15.42 -2.11
CA GLN A 112 -24.46 -16.25 -1.02
C GLN A 112 -23.76 -17.61 -0.93
N GLN A 113 -22.81 -17.92 -1.80
CA GLN A 113 -22.05 -19.17 -1.76
C GLN A 113 -20.67 -18.95 -1.13
N THR A 114 -19.96 -20.03 -0.83
CA THR A 114 -18.54 -19.95 -0.44
C THR A 114 -17.72 -19.65 -1.68
N LYS A 115 -16.55 -19.01 -1.51
CA LYS A 115 -15.63 -18.75 -2.63
C LYS A 115 -15.27 -20.05 -3.35
N ALA A 116 -14.99 -21.13 -2.64
CA ALA A 116 -14.63 -22.40 -3.26
C ALA A 116 -15.74 -22.99 -4.13
N LYS A 117 -17.00 -22.83 -3.73
CA LYS A 117 -18.15 -23.28 -4.54
C LYS A 117 -18.28 -22.48 -5.83
N LEU A 118 -18.15 -21.15 -5.71
CA LEU A 118 -18.13 -20.24 -6.85
C LEU A 118 -17.00 -20.61 -7.83
N TYR A 119 -15.76 -20.72 -7.35
CA TYR A 119 -14.63 -21.07 -8.21
C TYR A 119 -14.78 -22.46 -8.85
N GLY A 120 -15.38 -23.42 -8.15
CA GLY A 120 -15.71 -24.72 -8.75
C GLY A 120 -16.73 -24.61 -9.89
N GLN A 121 -17.74 -23.75 -9.77
CA GLN A 121 -18.70 -23.48 -10.84
C GLN A 121 -18.03 -22.77 -12.03
N LEU A 122 -17.16 -21.79 -11.76
CA LEU A 122 -16.39 -21.11 -12.80
C LEU A 122 -15.46 -22.07 -13.54
N VAL A 123 -14.80 -22.99 -12.85
CA VAL A 123 -13.98 -24.03 -13.49
C VAL A 123 -14.81 -24.90 -14.43
N GLU A 124 -15.99 -25.36 -14.01
CA GLU A 124 -16.88 -26.14 -14.88
C GLU A 124 -17.38 -25.32 -16.09
N GLN A 125 -17.71 -24.05 -15.88
CA GLN A 125 -18.10 -23.14 -16.95
C GLN A 125 -16.94 -22.87 -17.91
N PHE A 126 -15.71 -22.75 -17.42
CA PHE A 126 -14.51 -22.60 -18.23
C PHE A 126 -14.31 -23.79 -19.16
N TYR A 127 -14.46 -25.02 -18.66
CA TYR A 127 -14.42 -26.21 -19.52
C TYR A 127 -15.58 -26.27 -20.52
N CYS A 128 -16.80 -25.88 -20.11
CA CYS A 128 -17.96 -25.88 -20.99
C CYS A 128 -17.85 -24.82 -22.10
N SER A 129 -17.28 -23.64 -21.83
CA SER A 129 -17.12 -22.61 -22.86
C SER A 129 -16.12 -23.00 -23.95
N LYS A 130 -15.20 -23.92 -23.64
CA LYS A 130 -14.20 -24.43 -24.59
C LYS A 130 -14.60 -25.76 -25.25
N SER A 131 -15.73 -26.37 -24.86
CA SER A 131 -16.08 -27.73 -25.30
C SER A 131 -16.29 -27.86 -26.81
N ASP A 132 -16.71 -26.79 -27.47
CA ASP A 132 -16.94 -26.78 -28.92
C ASP A 132 -15.64 -26.84 -29.72
N ARG A 133 -14.55 -26.32 -29.14
CA ARG A 133 -13.21 -26.33 -29.75
C ARG A 133 -12.35 -27.49 -29.24
N PHE A 134 -12.52 -27.86 -27.97
CA PHE A 134 -11.74 -28.87 -27.27
C PHE A 134 -12.65 -29.76 -26.42
N PRO A 135 -13.28 -30.79 -27.00
CA PRO A 135 -14.13 -31.71 -26.25
C PRO A 135 -13.26 -32.59 -25.35
N ILE A 136 -13.42 -32.42 -24.03
CA ILE A 136 -12.64 -33.16 -23.02
C ILE A 136 -13.59 -33.93 -22.11
N GLU A 137 -13.34 -35.22 -21.98
CA GLU A 137 -14.07 -36.10 -21.07
C GLU A 137 -13.95 -35.63 -19.61
N LYS A 138 -15.02 -35.83 -18.83
CA LYS A 138 -15.04 -35.45 -17.40
C LYS A 138 -13.93 -36.12 -16.59
N SER A 139 -13.55 -37.35 -16.93
CA SER A 139 -12.41 -38.09 -16.35
C SER A 139 -11.11 -37.31 -16.52
N LYS A 140 -10.83 -36.86 -17.75
CA LYS A 140 -9.61 -36.12 -18.09
C LYS A 140 -9.59 -34.71 -17.50
N ARG A 141 -10.75 -34.02 -17.42
CA ARG A 141 -10.87 -32.73 -16.68
C ARG A 141 -10.48 -32.88 -15.21
N ARG A 142 -10.91 -33.96 -14.55
CA ARG A 142 -10.56 -34.25 -13.16
C ARG A 142 -9.07 -34.53 -13.00
N GLU A 143 -8.51 -35.34 -13.90
CA GLU A 143 -7.07 -35.63 -13.92
C GLU A 143 -6.25 -34.34 -14.06
N LEU A 144 -6.63 -33.46 -15.00
CA LEU A 144 -6.00 -32.17 -15.20
C LEU A 144 -6.12 -31.27 -13.97
N ASN A 145 -7.32 -31.11 -13.40
CA ASN A 145 -7.53 -30.29 -12.20
C ASN A 145 -6.69 -30.78 -11.01
N LEU A 146 -6.55 -32.09 -10.81
CA LEU A 146 -5.70 -32.65 -9.77
C LEU A 146 -4.22 -32.33 -10.01
N ALA A 147 -3.77 -32.36 -11.27
CA ALA A 147 -2.40 -32.05 -11.63
C ALA A 147 -2.09 -30.55 -11.52
N LEU A 148 -3.03 -29.69 -11.95
CA LEU A 148 -2.97 -28.24 -11.73
C LEU A 148 -2.97 -27.91 -10.23
N GLY A 149 -3.73 -28.64 -9.41
CA GLY A 149 -3.71 -28.48 -7.96
C GLY A 149 -2.36 -28.82 -7.33
N ARG A 150 -1.70 -29.90 -7.79
CA ARG A 150 -0.34 -30.21 -7.35
C ARG A 150 0.64 -29.12 -7.78
N LEU A 151 0.57 -28.68 -9.04
CA LEU A 151 1.43 -27.61 -9.56
C LEU A 151 1.27 -26.32 -8.74
N ALA A 152 0.03 -25.85 -8.56
CA ALA A 152 -0.27 -24.64 -7.81
C ALA A 152 0.17 -24.73 -6.35
N LYS A 153 -0.04 -25.90 -5.71
CA LYS A 153 0.41 -26.12 -4.34
C LYS A 153 1.93 -26.05 -4.22
N GLU A 154 2.68 -26.70 -5.12
CA GLU A 154 4.15 -26.68 -5.12
C GLU A 154 4.70 -25.30 -5.49
N ASP A 155 4.04 -24.57 -6.40
CA ASP A 155 4.40 -23.19 -6.74
C ASP A 155 4.31 -22.27 -5.51
N ILE A 156 3.12 -22.18 -4.90
CA ILE A 156 2.88 -21.36 -3.70
C ILE A 156 3.79 -21.79 -2.52
N ASP A 157 4.15 -23.07 -2.41
CA ASP A 157 5.04 -23.56 -1.35
C ASP A 157 6.51 -23.20 -1.60
N SER A 158 6.93 -23.07 -2.86
CA SER A 158 8.32 -22.84 -3.28
C SER A 158 8.65 -21.37 -3.55
N SER A 159 7.68 -20.57 -4.02
CA SER A 159 7.86 -19.17 -4.37
C SER A 159 6.92 -18.27 -3.55
N GLY A 160 7.49 -17.41 -2.70
CA GLY A 160 6.71 -16.37 -1.99
C GLY A 160 6.24 -15.26 -2.93
N ASP A 161 6.94 -15.08 -4.04
CA ASP A 161 6.86 -13.90 -4.90
C ASP A 161 5.99 -14.08 -6.16
N ARG A 162 5.29 -15.23 -6.31
CA ARG A 162 4.34 -15.50 -7.41
C ARG A 162 4.90 -15.17 -8.80
N SER A 163 6.16 -15.52 -9.03
CA SER A 163 6.86 -15.29 -10.29
C SER A 163 6.38 -16.27 -11.38
N PRO A 164 6.47 -15.92 -12.67
CA PRO A 164 6.16 -16.83 -13.75
C PRO A 164 6.90 -18.17 -13.64
N LEU A 165 6.16 -19.27 -13.81
CA LEU A 165 6.62 -20.64 -13.70
C LEU A 165 7.55 -21.03 -14.84
N ARG A 166 8.73 -21.55 -14.51
CA ARG A 166 9.69 -22.11 -15.49
C ARG A 166 9.14 -23.38 -16.14
N LYS A 167 9.40 -23.56 -17.44
CA LYS A 167 8.96 -24.75 -18.21
C LYS A 167 9.35 -26.06 -17.52
N ASP A 168 10.61 -26.19 -17.11
CA ASP A 168 11.15 -27.41 -16.50
C ASP A 168 10.48 -27.76 -15.17
N PHE A 169 10.00 -26.76 -14.43
CA PHE A 169 9.24 -26.99 -13.20
C PHE A 169 7.87 -27.59 -13.50
N ILE A 170 7.19 -27.08 -14.52
CA ILE A 170 5.87 -27.56 -14.95
C ILE A 170 5.98 -28.97 -15.54
N GLU A 171 7.00 -29.22 -16.37
CA GLU A 171 7.19 -30.52 -17.03
C GLU A 171 7.37 -31.68 -16.04
N LYS A 172 7.96 -31.42 -14.86
CA LYS A 172 8.07 -32.41 -13.78
C LYS A 172 6.73 -32.88 -13.23
N ILE A 173 5.68 -32.06 -13.33
CA ILE A 173 4.36 -32.33 -12.73
C ILE A 173 3.32 -32.69 -13.79
N LEU A 174 3.33 -31.99 -14.93
CA LEU A 174 2.31 -32.11 -15.98
C LEU A 174 2.77 -32.88 -17.23
N GLY A 175 4.05 -33.26 -17.31
CA GLY A 175 4.65 -33.90 -18.48
C GLY A 175 5.13 -32.91 -19.54
N ASN A 176 5.63 -33.42 -20.65
CA ASN A 176 6.29 -32.60 -21.69
C ASN A 176 5.30 -31.69 -22.44
N ALA A 177 5.62 -30.41 -22.59
CA ALA A 177 4.72 -29.43 -23.24
C ALA A 177 4.39 -29.74 -24.71
N ASP A 178 5.25 -30.48 -25.41
CA ASP A 178 5.17 -30.82 -26.83
C ASP A 178 4.56 -32.22 -27.07
N ASP A 179 4.26 -32.98 -26.00
CA ASP A 179 3.53 -34.24 -26.07
C ASP A 179 2.01 -33.98 -25.97
N GLU A 180 1.29 -34.24 -27.06
CA GLU A 180 -0.16 -34.03 -27.18
C GLU A 180 -0.98 -34.82 -26.14
N ASN A 181 -0.41 -35.89 -25.57
CA ASN A 181 -1.08 -36.69 -24.53
C ASN A 181 -0.79 -36.20 -23.10
N SER A 182 0.13 -35.24 -22.94
CA SER A 182 0.50 -34.70 -21.64
C SER A 182 -0.59 -33.79 -21.07
N LEU A 183 -0.59 -33.66 -19.74
CA LEU A 183 -1.46 -32.69 -19.07
C LEU A 183 -0.96 -31.26 -19.28
N PHE A 184 0.33 -31.07 -19.58
CA PHE A 184 0.87 -29.76 -19.86
C PHE A 184 0.34 -29.22 -21.18
N TYR A 185 0.44 -30.01 -22.26
CA TYR A 185 -0.14 -29.66 -23.54
C TYR A 185 -1.65 -29.36 -23.40
N LEU A 186 -2.38 -30.20 -22.67
CA LEU A 186 -3.79 -29.98 -22.41
C LEU A 186 -4.07 -28.69 -21.64
N ALA A 187 -3.27 -28.35 -20.62
CA ALA A 187 -3.39 -27.11 -19.86
C ALA A 187 -3.18 -25.86 -20.75
N LEU A 188 -2.25 -25.94 -21.71
CA LEU A 188 -1.98 -24.87 -22.68
C LEU A 188 -3.12 -24.72 -23.68
N GLN A 189 -3.64 -25.82 -24.25
CA GLN A 189 -4.73 -25.80 -25.22
C GLN A 189 -6.02 -25.21 -24.64
N ILE A 190 -6.31 -25.55 -23.38
CA ILE A 190 -7.50 -25.06 -22.68
C ILE A 190 -7.32 -23.61 -22.21
N GLY A 191 -6.08 -23.21 -21.93
CA GLY A 191 -5.72 -21.87 -21.44
C GLY A 191 -5.65 -21.75 -19.92
N TRP A 192 -5.55 -22.87 -19.20
CA TRP A 192 -5.31 -22.85 -17.75
C TRP A 192 -3.89 -22.39 -17.41
N LEU A 193 -2.93 -22.70 -18.28
CA LEU A 193 -1.59 -22.16 -18.27
C LEU A 193 -1.35 -21.39 -19.56
N ASN A 194 -0.74 -20.21 -19.46
CA ASN A 194 -0.46 -19.34 -20.59
C ASN A 194 1.03 -19.00 -20.62
N ASN A 195 1.62 -18.98 -21.82
CA ASN A 195 2.99 -18.50 -21.98
C ASN A 195 2.99 -16.97 -21.79
N VAL A 196 3.79 -16.48 -20.84
CA VAL A 196 3.87 -15.05 -20.51
C VAL A 196 5.22 -14.43 -20.88
N GLY A 197 6.05 -15.17 -21.61
CA GLY A 197 7.35 -14.70 -22.10
C GLY A 197 8.48 -15.70 -21.85
N VAL A 198 9.66 -15.16 -21.63
CA VAL A 198 10.91 -15.90 -21.37
C VAL A 198 11.56 -15.42 -20.08
N ALA A 199 12.34 -16.29 -19.42
CA ALA A 199 13.02 -15.95 -18.18
C ALA A 199 14.04 -14.83 -18.42
N VAL A 200 14.08 -13.84 -17.51
CA VAL A 200 15.01 -12.68 -17.60
C VAL A 200 16.48 -13.14 -17.64
N GLU A 201 16.80 -14.19 -16.88
CA GLU A 201 18.15 -14.77 -16.79
C GLU A 201 18.49 -15.69 -17.97
N SER A 202 17.48 -16.14 -18.73
CA SER A 202 17.64 -17.11 -19.82
C SER A 202 16.61 -16.85 -20.92
N PRO A 203 16.94 -16.02 -21.93
CA PRO A 203 16.01 -15.60 -22.98
C PRO A 203 15.46 -16.73 -23.86
N THR A 204 15.97 -17.96 -23.72
CA THR A 204 15.49 -19.16 -24.41
C THR A 204 14.51 -19.99 -23.59
N GLU A 205 14.45 -19.77 -22.28
CA GLU A 205 13.60 -20.53 -21.37
C GLU A 205 12.22 -19.88 -21.29
N LYS A 206 11.17 -20.59 -21.73
CA LYS A 206 9.78 -20.12 -21.65
C LYS A 206 9.29 -20.12 -20.20
N VAL A 207 8.52 -19.10 -19.86
CA VAL A 207 7.81 -19.00 -18.57
C VAL A 207 6.31 -18.93 -18.77
N TYR A 208 5.57 -19.42 -17.79
CA TYR A 208 4.12 -19.57 -17.85
C TYR A 208 3.45 -19.02 -16.59
N ALA A 209 2.17 -18.67 -16.70
CA ALA A 209 1.35 -18.30 -15.55
C ALA A 209 -0.01 -19.00 -15.63
N PHE A 210 -0.65 -19.17 -14.47
CA PHE A 210 -2.05 -19.57 -14.41
C PHE A 210 -2.94 -18.51 -15.08
N PHE A 211 -4.09 -18.94 -15.61
CA PHE A 211 -5.10 -18.06 -16.20
C PHE A 211 -5.43 -16.85 -15.31
N HIS A 212 -5.61 -17.09 -14.01
CA HIS A 212 -5.74 -16.04 -13.00
C HIS A 212 -5.20 -16.54 -11.67
N LEU A 213 -4.62 -15.64 -10.89
CA LEU A 213 -3.98 -15.94 -9.62
C LEU A 213 -4.91 -16.61 -8.59
N THR A 214 -6.17 -16.20 -8.54
CA THR A 214 -7.15 -16.84 -7.64
C THR A 214 -7.56 -18.25 -8.08
N PHE A 215 -7.42 -18.60 -9.37
CA PHE A 215 -7.63 -19.98 -9.82
C PHE A 215 -6.46 -20.87 -9.41
N GLU A 216 -5.23 -20.36 -9.43
CA GLU A 216 -4.08 -21.05 -8.84
C GLU A 216 -4.33 -21.37 -7.36
N GLU A 217 -4.72 -20.36 -6.57
CA GLU A 217 -5.05 -20.53 -5.14
C GLU A 217 -6.20 -21.53 -4.93
N TYR A 218 -7.19 -21.54 -5.83
CA TYR A 218 -8.28 -22.51 -5.82
C TYR A 218 -7.80 -23.94 -6.09
N PHE A 219 -6.99 -24.15 -7.14
CA PHE A 219 -6.43 -25.46 -7.45
C PHE A 219 -5.52 -25.94 -6.32
N ALA A 220 -4.68 -25.07 -5.75
CA ALA A 220 -3.86 -25.39 -4.59
C ALA A 220 -4.73 -25.82 -3.39
N ALA A 221 -5.84 -25.11 -3.14
CA ALA A 221 -6.76 -25.46 -2.07
C ALA A 221 -7.37 -26.85 -2.26
N LEU A 222 -7.67 -27.27 -3.51
CA LEU A 222 -8.17 -28.61 -3.82
C LEU A 222 -7.13 -29.72 -3.57
N ALA A 223 -5.84 -29.42 -3.65
CA ALA A 223 -4.75 -30.39 -3.46
C ALA A 223 -4.37 -30.63 -1.99
N ILE A 224 -5.11 -30.05 -1.04
CA ILE A 224 -4.83 -30.12 0.40
C ILE A 224 -6.02 -30.78 1.10
N ASP A 225 -5.84 -31.99 1.63
CA ASP A 225 -6.93 -32.73 2.28
C ASP A 225 -6.98 -32.48 3.81
N ASP A 226 -5.83 -32.28 4.43
CA ASP A 226 -5.68 -32.16 5.89
C ASP A 226 -5.10 -30.78 6.26
N TRP A 227 -5.75 -30.09 7.19
CA TRP A 227 -5.28 -28.81 7.69
C TRP A 227 -3.97 -28.89 8.51
N ASP A 228 -3.47 -30.09 8.87
CA ASP A 228 -2.10 -30.26 9.41
C ASP A 228 -1.04 -29.65 8.47
N PHE A 229 -1.35 -29.57 7.18
CA PHE A 229 -0.53 -28.88 6.19
C PHE A 229 -0.37 -27.38 6.49
N PHE A 230 -1.43 -26.72 6.96
CA PHE A 230 -1.43 -25.28 7.29
C PHE A 230 -0.92 -25.02 8.70
N LEU A 231 -1.39 -25.81 9.67
CA LEU A 231 -1.10 -25.67 11.10
C LEU A 231 -0.86 -27.06 11.71
N PRO A 232 0.32 -27.34 12.26
CA PRO A 232 0.59 -28.64 12.87
C PRO A 232 -0.39 -28.95 14.01
N ARG A 233 -1.11 -30.09 13.92
CA ARG A 233 -2.07 -30.54 14.94
C ARG A 233 -1.45 -30.76 16.32
N THR A 234 -0.15 -31.01 16.33
CA THR A 234 0.65 -31.25 17.54
C THR A 234 1.13 -29.96 18.22
N HIS A 235 0.85 -28.80 17.63
CA HIS A 235 1.14 -27.51 18.25
C HIS A 235 0.44 -27.39 19.60
N LYS A 236 1.15 -26.84 20.58
CA LYS A 236 0.63 -26.62 21.94
C LYS A 236 0.80 -25.17 22.39
N ASN A 237 2.05 -24.73 22.49
CA ASN A 237 2.43 -23.39 22.93
C ASN A 237 3.84 -22.98 22.46
N LYS A 238 4.38 -23.70 21.48
CA LYS A 238 5.71 -23.47 20.90
C LYS A 238 5.79 -24.06 19.49
N PRO A 239 6.71 -23.59 18.63
CA PRO A 239 6.95 -24.17 17.32
C PRO A 239 7.24 -25.67 17.39
N VAL A 240 6.70 -26.43 16.43
CA VAL A 240 6.96 -27.86 16.30
C VAL A 240 8.20 -28.01 15.41
N LYS A 241 9.21 -28.75 15.88
CA LYS A 241 10.49 -28.87 15.17
C LYS A 241 10.29 -29.39 13.75
N GLY A 242 10.83 -28.67 12.76
CA GLY A 242 10.76 -29.04 11.35
C GLY A 242 9.40 -28.85 10.69
N LYS A 243 8.44 -28.21 11.37
CA LYS A 243 7.12 -27.90 10.80
C LYS A 243 7.00 -26.41 10.46
N ARG A 244 6.33 -26.13 9.33
CA ARG A 244 6.01 -24.80 8.81
C ARG A 244 4.62 -24.36 9.28
N TYR A 245 4.40 -23.07 9.48
CA TYR A 245 3.15 -22.49 9.98
C TYR A 245 2.53 -21.58 8.90
N ARG A 246 1.99 -22.20 7.85
CA ARG A 246 1.45 -21.50 6.67
C ARG A 246 0.27 -20.59 7.00
N ILE A 247 -0.38 -20.78 8.15
CA ILE A 247 -1.41 -19.86 8.67
C ILE A 247 -0.92 -18.43 8.89
N PHE A 248 0.40 -18.19 8.94
CA PHE A 248 1.00 -16.86 9.09
C PHE A 248 1.66 -16.35 7.81
N GLU A 249 1.60 -17.11 6.73
CA GLU A 249 2.24 -16.79 5.47
C GLU A 249 1.20 -16.16 4.52
N PRO A 250 1.38 -14.90 4.10
CA PRO A 250 0.36 -14.15 3.35
C PRO A 250 -0.14 -14.88 2.09
N GLN A 251 0.74 -15.55 1.36
CA GLN A 251 0.42 -16.27 0.13
C GLN A 251 -0.54 -17.45 0.34
N TRP A 252 -0.63 -18.00 1.54
CA TRP A 252 -1.53 -19.11 1.87
C TRP A 252 -2.91 -18.66 2.38
N LYS A 253 -3.09 -17.37 2.69
CA LYS A 253 -4.33 -16.86 3.27
C LYS A 253 -5.55 -17.21 2.41
N GLN A 254 -5.52 -16.89 1.12
CA GLN A 254 -6.67 -17.12 0.24
C GLN A 254 -6.90 -18.62 -0.04
N VAL A 255 -5.82 -19.41 -0.11
CA VAL A 255 -5.89 -20.89 -0.20
C VAL A 255 -6.61 -21.48 1.03
N ILE A 256 -6.29 -21.00 2.23
CA ILE A 256 -6.93 -21.44 3.48
C ILE A 256 -8.42 -21.11 3.49
N LEU A 257 -8.79 -19.90 3.03
CA LEU A 257 -10.20 -19.49 2.93
C LEU A 257 -10.96 -20.35 1.91
N LEU A 258 -10.36 -20.65 0.76
CA LEU A 258 -10.93 -21.57 -0.23
C LEU A 258 -11.06 -22.98 0.35
N TRP A 259 -10.07 -23.46 1.10
CA TRP A 259 -10.12 -24.76 1.77
C TRP A 259 -11.29 -24.85 2.76
N LEU A 260 -11.51 -23.81 3.57
CA LEU A 260 -12.66 -23.73 4.49
C LEU A 260 -14.01 -23.71 3.74
N GLY A 261 -14.03 -23.15 2.53
CA GLY A 261 -15.22 -23.07 1.68
C GLY A 261 -15.61 -24.37 0.96
N ARG A 262 -14.71 -25.36 0.87
CA ARG A 262 -14.87 -26.61 0.10
C ARG A 262 -15.95 -27.53 0.66
N GLU A 263 -16.96 -27.92 -0.13
CA GLU A 263 -18.06 -28.78 0.35
C GLU A 263 -17.63 -30.23 0.63
N ASP A 264 -16.55 -30.69 0.02
CA ASP A 264 -16.01 -32.05 0.15
C ASP A 264 -15.19 -32.26 1.44
N ILE A 265 -14.76 -31.19 2.11
CA ILE A 265 -14.11 -31.27 3.42
C ILE A 265 -15.18 -31.45 4.50
N LYS A 266 -15.00 -32.49 5.34
CA LYS A 266 -15.91 -32.81 6.46
C LYS A 266 -16.08 -31.63 7.41
N LYS A 267 -17.29 -31.46 7.93
CA LYS A 267 -17.63 -30.37 8.85
C LYS A 267 -16.72 -30.38 10.09
N GLU A 268 -16.43 -31.56 10.61
CA GLU A 268 -15.63 -31.77 11.82
C GLU A 268 -14.18 -31.30 11.63
N GLU A 269 -13.63 -31.47 10.42
CA GLU A 269 -12.27 -31.01 10.09
C GLU A 269 -12.19 -29.48 10.06
N LYS A 270 -13.18 -28.82 9.44
CA LYS A 270 -13.27 -27.35 9.42
C LYS A 270 -13.47 -26.78 10.82
N GLU A 271 -14.34 -27.40 11.60
CA GLU A 271 -14.58 -27.01 12.99
C GLU A 271 -13.31 -27.18 13.83
N GLY A 272 -12.62 -28.32 13.70
CA GLY A 272 -11.36 -28.58 14.38
C GLY A 272 -10.29 -27.56 14.02
N PHE A 273 -10.20 -27.15 12.75
CA PHE A 273 -9.25 -26.13 12.30
C PHE A 273 -9.56 -24.74 12.86
N ILE A 274 -10.83 -24.29 12.82
CA ILE A 274 -11.23 -23.00 13.41
C ILE A 274 -11.00 -22.98 14.93
N ILE A 275 -11.27 -24.09 15.62
CA ILE A 275 -10.97 -24.27 17.05
C ILE A 275 -9.46 -24.17 17.31
N ALA A 276 -8.63 -24.77 16.46
CA ALA A 276 -7.18 -24.70 16.57
C ALA A 276 -6.66 -23.26 16.37
N LEU A 277 -7.22 -22.51 15.41
CA LEU A 277 -6.87 -21.10 15.18
C LEU A 277 -7.28 -20.21 16.36
N THR A 278 -8.52 -20.33 16.85
CA THR A 278 -9.03 -19.48 17.94
C THR A 278 -8.34 -19.71 19.28
N ASN A 279 -7.87 -20.95 19.50
CA ASN A 279 -7.17 -21.38 20.70
C ASN A 279 -5.64 -21.43 20.54
N PHE A 280 -5.10 -20.98 19.40
CA PHE A 280 -3.67 -20.96 19.13
C PHE A 280 -2.92 -20.27 20.29
N LYS A 281 -1.79 -20.85 20.70
CA LYS A 281 -0.93 -20.33 21.76
C LYS A 281 0.47 -20.12 21.23
N ASP A 282 0.87 -18.86 21.12
CA ASP A 282 2.18 -18.55 20.57
C ASP A 282 3.34 -18.80 21.55
N GLY A 283 3.03 -18.87 22.85
CA GLY A 283 4.04 -18.98 23.92
C GLY A 283 4.77 -17.66 24.21
N CYS A 284 4.40 -16.58 23.52
CA CYS A 284 5.01 -15.27 23.61
C CYS A 284 4.23 -14.31 24.52
N ARG A 285 3.15 -14.77 25.16
CA ARG A 285 2.32 -13.95 26.05
C ARG A 285 2.93 -13.79 27.46
N ASN A 286 4.01 -13.02 27.56
CA ASN A 286 4.68 -12.68 28.83
C ASN A 286 4.74 -11.16 29.08
N PHE A 287 3.66 -10.44 28.75
CA PHE A 287 3.57 -9.00 28.96
C PHE A 287 2.21 -8.57 29.49
N LEU A 288 2.17 -7.46 30.22
CA LEU A 288 1.00 -6.93 30.90
C LEU A 288 0.61 -5.57 30.28
N ILE A 289 0.01 -5.62 29.10
CA ILE A 289 -0.63 -4.46 28.48
C ILE A 289 -2.14 -4.64 28.70
N ARG A 290 -2.77 -3.73 29.48
CA ARG A 290 -4.19 -3.86 29.87
C ARG A 290 -5.16 -4.02 28.69
N THR A 291 -4.79 -3.48 27.54
CA THR A 291 -5.59 -3.52 26.30
C THR A 291 -5.30 -4.74 25.41
N VAL A 292 -4.29 -5.55 25.73
CA VAL A 292 -3.89 -6.70 24.90
C VAL A 292 -4.08 -8.00 25.69
N ASP A 293 -5.09 -8.78 25.30
CA ASP A 293 -5.48 -10.01 25.98
C ASP A 293 -5.00 -11.30 25.27
N ARG A 294 -4.08 -11.18 24.30
CA ARG A 294 -3.56 -12.26 23.46
C ARG A 294 -2.11 -12.00 23.03
N GLY A 295 -1.37 -13.07 22.73
CA GLY A 295 -0.05 -12.96 22.11
C GLY A 295 -0.11 -12.47 20.66
N PHE A 296 1.05 -12.20 20.06
CA PHE A 296 1.18 -11.66 18.69
C PHE A 296 0.58 -12.62 17.65
N TYR A 297 1.05 -13.88 17.63
CA TYR A 297 0.55 -14.88 16.69
C TYR A 297 -0.80 -15.47 17.13
N GLU A 298 -1.17 -15.34 18.41
CA GLU A 298 -2.54 -15.64 18.85
C GLU A 298 -3.55 -14.70 18.20
N ASN A 299 -3.22 -13.41 18.02
CA ASN A 299 -4.07 -12.45 17.33
C ASN A 299 -4.17 -12.76 15.83
N MET A 300 -3.03 -12.99 15.17
CA MET A 300 -3.01 -13.33 13.73
C MET A 300 -3.84 -14.58 13.42
N ALA A 301 -3.69 -15.64 14.21
CA ALA A 301 -4.49 -16.85 14.06
C ALA A 301 -5.99 -16.58 14.28
N TYR A 302 -6.34 -15.73 15.25
CA TYR A 302 -7.73 -15.36 15.51
C TYR A 302 -8.36 -14.55 14.38
N PHE A 303 -7.62 -13.63 13.77
CA PHE A 303 -8.09 -12.88 12.60
C PHE A 303 -8.31 -13.79 11.39
N LEU A 304 -7.42 -14.77 11.16
CA LEU A 304 -7.63 -15.77 10.13
C LEU A 304 -8.89 -16.61 10.40
N ALA A 305 -9.17 -16.96 11.65
CA ALA A 305 -10.42 -17.62 12.02
C ALA A 305 -11.65 -16.73 11.74
N ALA A 306 -11.56 -15.44 12.02
CA ALA A 306 -12.62 -14.46 11.74
C ALA A 306 -12.88 -14.29 10.23
N ASP A 307 -11.84 -14.35 9.39
CA ASP A 307 -12.02 -14.40 7.94
C ASP A 307 -12.64 -15.74 7.50
N GLY A 308 -12.21 -16.84 8.13
CA GLY A 308 -12.63 -18.20 7.81
C GLY A 308 -14.11 -18.51 8.07
N ILE A 309 -14.75 -17.91 9.09
CA ILE A 309 -16.18 -18.15 9.38
C ILE A 309 -17.12 -17.70 8.25
N ALA A 310 -16.68 -16.78 7.38
CA ALA A 310 -17.43 -16.38 6.20
C ALA A 310 -17.57 -17.53 5.19
N GLU A 311 -16.52 -18.33 5.07
CA GLU A 311 -16.42 -19.50 4.20
C GLU A 311 -16.99 -20.76 4.88
N PHE A 312 -17.09 -20.76 6.22
CA PHE A 312 -17.68 -21.84 7.00
C PHE A 312 -18.85 -21.37 7.88
N ARG A 313 -19.96 -20.97 7.23
CA ARG A 313 -21.14 -20.38 7.89
C ARG A 313 -21.82 -21.24 8.96
N LYS A 314 -21.55 -22.54 9.01
CA LYS A 314 -22.08 -23.48 10.01
C LYS A 314 -21.15 -23.65 11.22
N CYS A 315 -20.10 -22.83 11.33
CA CYS A 315 -19.15 -22.85 12.43
C CYS A 315 -19.83 -22.54 13.76
N SER A 316 -19.62 -23.39 14.76
CA SER A 316 -20.21 -23.23 16.10
C SER A 316 -19.66 -22.01 16.86
N GLN A 317 -18.43 -21.58 16.55
CA GLN A 317 -17.76 -20.46 17.22
C GLN A 317 -18.07 -19.09 16.61
N SER A 318 -18.88 -19.01 15.54
CA SER A 318 -19.12 -17.77 14.77
C SER A 318 -19.52 -16.57 15.63
N ASP A 319 -20.54 -16.71 16.47
CA ASP A 319 -21.02 -15.61 17.34
C ASP A 319 -19.94 -15.15 18.33
N GLN A 320 -19.16 -16.09 18.87
CA GLN A 320 -18.10 -15.80 19.85
C GLN A 320 -16.90 -15.10 19.19
N ILE A 321 -16.53 -15.52 17.97
CA ILE A 321 -15.49 -14.89 17.17
C ILE A 321 -15.88 -13.46 16.81
N VAL A 322 -17.07 -13.26 16.25
CA VAL A 322 -17.56 -11.92 15.86
C VAL A 322 -17.67 -11.01 17.06
N LYS A 323 -18.25 -11.47 18.18
CA LYS A 323 -18.34 -10.68 19.40
C LYS A 323 -16.96 -10.19 19.85
N LYS A 324 -15.97 -11.08 19.87
CA LYS A 324 -14.61 -10.71 20.30
C LYS A 324 -13.95 -9.68 19.37
N VAL A 325 -14.14 -9.81 18.06
CA VAL A 325 -13.64 -8.83 17.07
C VAL A 325 -14.30 -7.46 17.25
N VAL A 326 -15.60 -7.42 17.52
CA VAL A 326 -16.35 -6.19 17.79
C VAL A 326 -15.90 -5.55 19.12
N ASP A 327 -15.72 -6.35 20.18
CA ASP A 327 -15.23 -5.87 21.47
C ASP A 327 -13.84 -5.24 21.34
N TRP A 328 -12.96 -5.78 20.48
CA TRP A 328 -11.67 -5.15 20.15
C TRP A 328 -11.83 -3.83 19.40
N GLY A 329 -12.77 -3.73 18.46
CA GLY A 329 -13.04 -2.50 17.72
C GLY A 329 -13.61 -1.36 18.58
N ASN A 330 -14.40 -1.68 19.61
CA ASN A 330 -15.06 -0.69 20.48
C ASN A 330 -14.17 -0.18 21.62
N ASN A 331 -13.17 -0.96 22.05
CA ASN A 331 -12.28 -0.59 23.17
C ASN A 331 -11.10 0.28 22.71
N GLU A 332 -11.30 1.56 22.33
CA GLU A 332 -10.25 2.57 22.07
C GLU A 332 -8.93 2.09 21.39
N ILE A 333 -8.96 1.07 20.52
CA ILE A 333 -7.80 0.72 19.70
C ILE A 333 -7.81 1.65 18.50
N LYS A 334 -7.39 2.89 18.75
CA LYS A 334 -7.61 4.04 17.87
C LYS A 334 -6.79 4.08 16.57
N THR A 335 -6.05 3.05 16.16
CA THR A 335 -5.31 3.16 14.89
C THR A 335 -5.01 1.87 14.14
N GLU A 336 -4.65 0.75 14.77
CA GLU A 336 -4.02 -0.36 14.01
C GLU A 336 -4.86 -1.64 13.92
N THR A 337 -5.57 -2.03 14.98
CA THR A 337 -6.57 -3.11 14.88
C THR A 337 -7.75 -2.71 13.99
N GLN A 338 -8.03 -1.41 13.88
CA GLN A 338 -9.03 -0.87 12.95
C GLN A 338 -8.65 -1.06 11.49
N ALA A 339 -7.37 -0.91 11.09
CA ALA A 339 -6.94 -1.14 9.71
C ALA A 339 -7.08 -2.62 9.30
N VAL A 340 -6.76 -3.54 10.23
CA VAL A 340 -6.97 -4.98 10.03
C VAL A 340 -8.47 -5.33 10.04
N LEU A 341 -9.27 -4.78 10.97
CA LEU A 341 -10.73 -4.98 10.98
C LEU A 341 -11.40 -4.45 9.69
N LEU A 342 -10.99 -3.27 9.20
CA LEU A 342 -11.53 -2.65 7.99
C LEU A 342 -11.20 -3.46 6.73
N SER A 343 -10.10 -4.22 6.73
CA SER A 343 -9.77 -5.16 5.64
C SER A 343 -10.65 -6.42 5.62
N THR A 344 -11.35 -6.73 6.71
CA THR A 344 -12.23 -7.91 6.80
C THR A 344 -13.67 -7.57 6.37
N GLN A 345 -13.89 -7.41 5.06
CA GLN A 345 -15.21 -7.16 4.44
C GLN A 345 -16.32 -8.11 4.94
N ASN A 346 -15.95 -9.34 5.33
CA ASN A 346 -16.87 -10.37 5.80
C ASN A 346 -17.49 -10.10 7.18
N VAL A 347 -16.78 -9.43 8.08
CA VAL A 347 -17.32 -9.04 9.40
C VAL A 347 -18.39 -7.97 9.21
N ASN A 348 -18.17 -7.02 8.30
CA ASN A 348 -19.18 -6.01 7.94
C ASN A 348 -20.44 -6.62 7.33
N LYS A 349 -20.32 -7.61 6.43
CA LYS A 349 -21.48 -8.30 5.82
C LYS A 349 -22.30 -9.12 6.84
N TYR A 350 -21.63 -9.76 7.80
CA TYR A 350 -22.29 -10.47 8.91
C TYR A 350 -22.98 -9.49 9.88
N LEU A 351 -22.34 -8.36 10.21
CA LEU A 351 -22.91 -7.31 11.06
C LEU A 351 -24.14 -6.66 10.40
N GLN A 352 -24.06 -6.29 9.11
CA GLN A 352 -25.18 -5.74 8.34
C GLN A 352 -26.41 -6.66 8.30
N LYS A 353 -26.20 -7.98 8.19
CA LYS A 353 -27.30 -8.97 8.18
C LYS A 353 -28.01 -9.10 9.55
N LYS A 354 -27.37 -8.69 10.64
CA LYS A 354 -27.92 -8.70 12.01
C LYS A 354 -28.38 -7.30 12.47
N SER A 355 -27.85 -6.23 11.86
CA SER A 355 -28.12 -4.83 12.21
C SER A 355 -29.05 -4.14 11.22
N SER A 356 -30.30 -4.59 11.10
CA SER A 356 -31.36 -3.76 10.50
C SER A 356 -31.86 -2.71 11.50
N LYS A 357 -30.94 -1.87 11.99
CA LYS A 357 -31.17 -0.57 12.66
C LYS A 357 -29.83 0.02 13.12
N SER A 358 -29.58 1.26 12.69
CA SER A 358 -28.50 2.18 13.11
C SER A 358 -27.15 1.97 12.42
N TYR A 359 -26.85 2.77 11.39
CA TYR A 359 -25.65 3.62 11.25
C TYR A 359 -25.82 4.44 9.97
N SER A 360 -26.45 5.61 10.11
CA SER A 360 -26.44 6.68 9.11
C SER A 360 -25.57 7.81 9.66
N ALA A 361 -24.61 8.26 8.84
CA ALA A 361 -23.94 9.57 8.85
C ALA A 361 -22.42 9.44 8.79
N VAL A 362 -21.88 9.54 7.57
CA VAL A 362 -20.75 10.45 7.30
C VAL A 362 -21.01 11.10 5.95
N ASN A 363 -20.97 12.42 5.94
CA ASN A 363 -21.14 13.30 4.79
C ASN A 363 -19.76 13.62 4.21
N PRO A 364 -19.46 13.33 2.94
CA PRO A 364 -18.30 13.86 2.26
C PRO A 364 -18.75 14.83 1.15
N ALA A 365 -19.24 16.00 1.53
CA ALA A 365 -18.92 17.20 0.77
C ALA A 365 -17.75 17.85 1.52
N LEU A 366 -16.60 17.98 0.86
CA LEU A 366 -15.72 19.16 0.87
C LEU A 366 -14.47 18.89 0.01
N ILE A 367 -14.55 19.38 -1.23
CA ILE A 367 -13.48 20.02 -2.02
C ILE A 367 -12.33 19.10 -2.49
N SER A 368 -12.52 18.56 -3.70
CA SER A 368 -11.41 18.21 -4.59
C SER A 368 -10.80 19.50 -5.18
N PRO A 369 -9.48 19.73 -5.12
CA PRO A 369 -8.83 20.82 -5.84
C PRO A 369 -8.62 20.44 -7.31
N ALA A 370 -9.70 20.37 -8.07
CA ALA A 370 -9.69 20.15 -9.52
C ALA A 370 -10.09 21.43 -10.27
N PHE A 371 -9.36 22.52 -10.04
CA PHE A 371 -9.59 23.81 -10.70
C PHE A 371 -8.29 24.62 -10.83
N PHE A 372 -7.26 24.10 -11.52
CA PHE A 372 -6.02 24.86 -11.71
C PHE A 372 -5.25 24.56 -12.99
N TRP A 373 -5.90 24.37 -14.15
CA TRP A 373 -5.16 24.34 -15.42
C TRP A 373 -5.95 24.98 -16.58
N SER A 374 -5.61 26.24 -16.91
CA SER A 374 -5.77 26.88 -18.23
C SER A 374 -4.93 28.19 -18.29
N PRO A 375 -4.22 28.50 -19.40
CA PRO A 375 -3.15 29.50 -19.43
C PRO A 375 -3.65 30.94 -19.66
N TYR A 376 -3.25 31.88 -18.80
CA TYR A 376 -3.50 33.32 -18.96
C TYR A 376 -2.25 34.06 -19.45
N GLU A 377 -1.95 34.04 -20.75
CA GLU A 377 -0.88 34.87 -21.31
C GLU A 377 -1.18 36.39 -21.18
N GLY A 378 -2.45 36.80 -21.27
CA GLY A 378 -2.85 38.21 -21.20
C GLY A 378 -2.68 38.87 -19.82
N LEU A 379 -2.70 38.10 -18.73
CA LEU A 379 -2.54 38.64 -17.37
C LEU A 379 -1.07 38.96 -17.05
N ILE A 380 -0.12 38.26 -17.68
CA ILE A 380 1.31 38.48 -17.46
C ILE A 380 1.71 39.83 -18.07
N ASP A 381 1.28 40.14 -19.29
CA ASP A 381 1.61 41.41 -19.95
C ASP A 381 0.98 42.62 -19.20
N ILE A 382 -0.25 42.49 -18.69
CA ILE A 382 -0.89 43.52 -17.85
C ILE A 382 -0.13 43.68 -16.52
N SER A 383 0.24 42.57 -15.88
CA SER A 383 0.99 42.59 -14.61
C SER A 383 2.36 43.25 -14.78
N LEU A 384 3.07 42.97 -15.89
CA LEU A 384 4.35 43.61 -16.21
C LEU A 384 4.21 45.10 -16.52
N GLN A 385 3.12 45.51 -17.18
CA GLN A 385 2.84 46.92 -17.42
C GLN A 385 2.56 47.68 -16.11
N LEU A 386 1.77 47.07 -15.22
CA LEU A 386 1.47 47.63 -13.89
C LEU A 386 2.71 47.68 -13.00
N LEU A 387 3.61 46.70 -13.09
CA LEU A 387 4.86 46.70 -12.33
C LEU A 387 5.74 47.91 -12.67
N ARG A 388 5.77 48.31 -13.95
CA ARG A 388 6.54 49.46 -14.44
C ARG A 388 5.92 50.81 -14.08
N SER A 389 4.60 50.88 -13.91
CA SER A 389 3.88 52.14 -13.64
C SER A 389 3.50 52.34 -12.17
N ALA A 390 3.53 51.27 -11.36
CA ALA A 390 3.21 51.34 -9.93
C ALA A 390 4.27 52.17 -9.17
N SER A 391 3.84 53.23 -8.50
CA SER A 391 4.65 54.00 -7.54
C SER A 391 4.55 53.47 -6.11
N ASP A 392 3.56 52.61 -5.83
CA ASP A 392 3.29 52.03 -4.52
C ASP A 392 3.96 50.66 -4.33
N ASP A 393 4.74 50.54 -3.25
CA ASP A 393 5.45 49.33 -2.87
C ASP A 393 4.50 48.16 -2.55
N HIS A 394 3.30 48.44 -2.02
CA HIS A 394 2.31 47.41 -1.75
C HIS A 394 1.77 46.80 -3.04
N MET A 395 1.43 47.64 -4.02
CA MET A 395 1.00 47.20 -5.34
C MET A 395 2.10 46.40 -6.06
N ARG A 396 3.37 46.82 -5.98
CA ARG A 396 4.50 46.05 -6.56
C ARG A 396 4.67 44.67 -5.93
N LEU A 397 4.50 44.57 -4.61
CA LEU A 397 4.58 43.29 -3.88
C LEU A 397 3.47 42.32 -4.34
N LEU A 398 2.23 42.79 -4.42
CA LEU A 398 1.10 41.99 -4.88
C LEU A 398 1.27 41.52 -6.33
N ILE A 399 1.79 42.38 -7.20
CA ILE A 399 2.09 42.03 -8.60
C ILE A 399 3.18 40.96 -8.67
N ALA A 400 4.25 41.08 -7.88
CA ALA A 400 5.32 40.09 -7.82
C ALA A 400 4.81 38.72 -7.33
N GLU A 401 3.92 38.70 -6.33
CA GLU A 401 3.27 37.48 -5.86
C GLU A 401 2.39 36.84 -6.95
N ASN A 402 1.58 37.64 -7.64
CA ASN A 402 0.71 37.15 -8.70
C ASN A 402 1.49 36.57 -9.88
N LEU A 403 2.61 37.20 -10.27
CA LEU A 403 3.52 36.65 -11.28
C LEU A 403 4.11 35.30 -10.85
N GLY A 404 4.40 35.10 -9.56
CA GLY A 404 4.86 33.83 -9.00
C GLY A 404 3.81 32.71 -9.04
N LYS A 405 2.51 33.05 -8.91
CA LYS A 405 1.42 32.07 -8.97
C LYS A 405 0.97 31.71 -10.39
N ALA A 406 1.09 32.65 -11.33
CA ALA A 406 0.52 32.52 -12.68
C ALA A 406 1.57 32.34 -13.80
N GLY A 407 2.86 32.55 -13.50
CA GLY A 407 3.93 32.65 -14.50
C GLY A 407 4.81 31.42 -14.67
N MET A 408 4.34 30.21 -14.33
CA MET A 408 5.16 28.98 -14.36
C MET A 408 5.90 28.81 -15.70
N GLY A 409 7.24 28.84 -15.69
CA GLY A 409 8.09 28.72 -16.89
C GLY A 409 7.99 29.87 -17.90
N ASN A 410 7.24 30.95 -17.61
CA ASN A 410 7.05 32.05 -18.54
C ASN A 410 8.26 33.01 -18.50
N GLU A 411 8.97 33.11 -19.62
CA GLU A 411 10.21 33.91 -19.69
C GLU A 411 9.98 35.40 -19.44
N LYS A 412 8.84 35.97 -19.86
CA LYS A 412 8.55 37.39 -19.60
C LYS A 412 8.32 37.66 -18.11
N ALA A 413 7.58 36.78 -17.44
CA ALA A 413 7.35 36.87 -16.00
C ALA A 413 8.66 36.74 -15.22
N ILE A 414 9.51 35.77 -15.59
CA ILE A 414 10.84 35.58 -15.02
C ILE A 414 11.70 36.83 -15.19
N ASN A 415 11.83 37.34 -16.43
CA ASN A 415 12.62 38.54 -16.71
C ASN A 415 12.10 39.77 -15.95
N GLY A 416 10.77 39.92 -15.81
CA GLY A 416 10.16 41.00 -15.05
C GLY A 416 10.47 40.93 -13.56
N LEU A 417 10.46 39.73 -12.97
CA LEU A 417 10.82 39.52 -11.57
C LEU A 417 12.34 39.70 -11.32
N VAL A 418 13.20 39.29 -12.26
CA VAL A 418 14.64 39.56 -12.21
C VAL A 418 14.90 41.07 -12.21
N GLN A 419 14.28 41.80 -13.14
CA GLN A 419 14.40 43.26 -13.18
C GLN A 419 13.88 43.92 -11.90
N LEU A 420 12.80 43.41 -11.31
CA LEU A 420 12.26 43.92 -10.05
C LEU A 420 13.25 43.72 -8.90
N LEU A 421 13.90 42.56 -8.85
CA LEU A 421 14.89 42.22 -7.84
C LEU A 421 16.12 43.14 -7.90
N GLU A 422 16.56 43.51 -9.11
CA GLU A 422 17.72 44.40 -9.35
C GLU A 422 17.42 45.88 -9.11
N SER A 423 16.20 46.33 -9.42
CA SER A 423 15.85 47.76 -9.48
C SER A 423 15.28 48.34 -8.18
N THR A 424 14.94 47.51 -7.20
CA THR A 424 14.29 47.96 -5.95
C THR A 424 15.22 47.92 -4.74
N ASP A 425 15.15 48.96 -3.90
CA ASP A 425 15.81 49.00 -2.59
C ASP A 425 14.98 48.36 -1.47
N SER A 426 13.71 48.04 -1.73
CA SER A 426 12.80 47.49 -0.72
C SER A 426 13.06 46.00 -0.49
N ASN A 427 13.54 45.65 0.70
CA ASN A 427 13.84 44.25 1.06
C ASN A 427 12.60 43.34 1.01
N ASN A 428 11.42 43.88 1.30
CA ASN A 428 10.16 43.13 1.19
C ASN A 428 9.84 42.77 -0.26
N ILE A 429 10.04 43.70 -1.20
CA ILE A 429 9.83 43.47 -2.63
C ILE A 429 10.90 42.51 -3.16
N ARG A 430 12.18 42.69 -2.81
CA ARG A 430 13.26 41.76 -3.18
C ARG A 430 12.98 40.34 -2.69
N ARG A 431 12.52 40.20 -1.43
CA ARG A 431 12.14 38.90 -0.85
C ARG A 431 10.98 38.27 -1.61
N GLN A 432 9.93 39.03 -1.91
CA GLN A 432 8.80 38.50 -2.68
C GLN A 432 9.21 38.10 -4.10
N ALA A 433 9.99 38.93 -4.79
CA ALA A 433 10.50 38.63 -6.13
C ALA A 433 11.36 37.36 -6.12
N ALA A 434 12.25 37.21 -5.15
CA ALA A 434 13.07 36.01 -4.98
C ALA A 434 12.20 34.76 -4.73
N SER A 435 11.17 34.87 -3.87
CA SER A 435 10.22 33.77 -3.64
C SER A 435 9.50 33.38 -4.93
N SER A 436 8.98 34.35 -5.68
CA SER A 436 8.26 34.11 -6.93
C SER A 436 9.17 33.50 -8.00
N LEU A 437 10.43 33.94 -8.10
CA LEU A 437 11.44 33.35 -9.00
C LEU A 437 11.72 31.88 -8.67
N GLY A 438 11.80 31.51 -7.39
CA GLY A 438 11.96 30.11 -6.99
C GLY A 438 10.79 29.22 -7.42
N GLN A 439 9.58 29.77 -7.47
CA GLN A 439 8.36 29.03 -7.86
C GLN A 439 8.24 28.84 -9.37
N ILE A 440 8.57 29.85 -10.17
CA ILE A 440 8.30 29.84 -11.62
C ILE A 440 9.54 29.63 -12.49
N GLY A 441 10.73 29.85 -11.93
CA GLY A 441 11.99 29.94 -12.65
C GLY A 441 12.71 28.61 -12.85
N THR A 442 12.00 27.47 -12.79
CA THR A 442 12.64 26.15 -12.77
C THR A 442 13.59 25.96 -13.95
N GLY A 443 14.86 25.66 -13.68
CA GLY A 443 15.92 25.50 -14.70
C GLY A 443 16.29 26.76 -15.50
N ASN A 444 15.81 27.95 -15.11
CA ASN A 444 16.09 29.20 -15.83
C ASN A 444 17.38 29.87 -15.35
N GLU A 445 18.38 29.95 -16.23
CA GLU A 445 19.71 30.52 -15.91
C GLU A 445 19.65 31.97 -15.43
N LYS A 446 18.77 32.81 -15.98
CA LYS A 446 18.67 34.23 -15.57
C LYS A 446 18.13 34.34 -14.14
N ALA A 447 17.12 33.54 -13.81
CA ALA A 447 16.56 33.49 -12.47
C ALA A 447 17.59 32.95 -11.46
N ILE A 448 18.33 31.90 -11.82
CA ILE A 448 19.41 31.34 -11.00
C ILE A 448 20.48 32.41 -10.74
N ASN A 449 20.98 33.07 -11.80
CA ASN A 449 22.02 34.09 -11.67
C ASN A 449 21.57 35.27 -10.80
N ALA A 450 20.34 35.74 -10.99
CA ALA A 450 19.78 36.84 -10.18
C ALA A 450 19.65 36.46 -8.70
N LEU A 451 19.23 35.22 -8.40
CA LEU A 451 19.14 34.73 -7.02
C LEU A 451 20.51 34.54 -6.37
N VAL A 452 21.52 34.04 -7.10
CA VAL A 452 22.90 33.93 -6.60
C VAL A 452 23.49 35.32 -6.34
N GLN A 453 23.31 36.28 -7.26
CA GLN A 453 23.72 37.67 -7.03
C GLN A 453 23.01 38.30 -5.83
N LEU A 454 21.74 37.97 -5.60
CA LEU A 454 21.01 38.44 -4.42
C LEU A 454 21.63 37.91 -3.12
N LEU A 455 22.11 36.65 -3.11
CA LEU A 455 22.79 36.08 -1.94
C LEU A 455 24.03 36.87 -1.55
N GLU A 456 24.81 37.32 -2.54
CA GLU A 456 26.08 38.03 -2.35
C GLU A 456 25.87 39.51 -1.99
N SER A 457 24.91 40.16 -2.63
CA SER A 457 24.72 41.61 -2.56
C SER A 457 23.84 42.09 -1.41
N THR A 458 22.90 41.27 -0.93
CA THR A 458 21.97 41.71 0.11
C THR A 458 22.65 41.80 1.47
N SER A 459 22.25 42.77 2.30
CA SER A 459 22.60 42.82 3.74
C SER A 459 21.46 42.29 4.62
N ASP A 460 20.26 42.12 4.07
CA ASP A 460 19.07 41.70 4.80
C ASP A 460 19.01 40.17 4.98
N ALA A 461 19.00 39.73 6.24
CA ALA A 461 19.04 38.30 6.55
C ALA A 461 17.79 37.54 6.08
N GLN A 462 16.61 38.17 6.06
CA GLN A 462 15.37 37.52 5.61
C GLN A 462 15.36 37.36 4.09
N THR A 463 15.76 38.40 3.37
CA THR A 463 15.92 38.35 1.91
C THR A 463 16.97 37.32 1.50
N ARG A 464 18.11 37.25 2.22
CA ARG A 464 19.14 36.23 1.97
C ARG A 464 18.59 34.81 2.17
N ARG A 465 17.90 34.53 3.28
CA ARG A 465 17.30 33.21 3.52
C ARG A 465 16.26 32.83 2.48
N GLN A 466 15.46 33.79 2.02
CA GLN A 466 14.52 33.54 0.93
C GLN A 466 15.23 33.18 -0.37
N ALA A 467 16.31 33.88 -0.72
CA ALA A 467 17.10 33.56 -1.90
C ALA A 467 17.69 32.14 -1.82
N VAL A 468 18.21 31.74 -0.64
CA VAL A 468 18.69 30.36 -0.39
C VAL A 468 17.57 29.34 -0.61
N SER A 469 16.40 29.57 -0.02
CA SER A 469 15.24 28.68 -0.17
C SER A 469 14.79 28.58 -1.62
N SER A 470 14.75 29.70 -2.35
CA SER A 470 14.36 29.73 -3.76
C SER A 470 15.36 28.99 -4.63
N LEU A 471 16.66 29.12 -4.36
CA LEU A 471 17.71 28.38 -5.05
C LEU A 471 17.61 26.86 -4.81
N GLY A 472 17.21 26.42 -3.62
CA GLY A 472 16.93 25.01 -3.36
C GLY A 472 15.74 24.43 -4.15
N GLN A 473 14.84 25.28 -4.65
CA GLN A 473 13.64 24.86 -5.39
C GLN A 473 13.81 24.99 -6.91
N ILE A 474 14.65 25.92 -7.37
CA ILE A 474 14.68 26.35 -8.77
C ILE A 474 15.28 25.30 -9.71
N ASP A 475 16.33 24.58 -9.31
CA ASP A 475 16.94 23.58 -10.19
C ASP A 475 17.70 22.54 -9.37
N PRO A 476 17.02 21.46 -8.94
CA PRO A 476 17.67 20.36 -8.25
C PRO A 476 18.74 19.73 -9.14
N SER A 477 19.99 19.70 -8.68
CA SER A 477 21.20 19.23 -9.40
C SER A 477 22.00 20.27 -10.20
N ASN A 478 21.64 21.55 -10.17
CA ASN A 478 22.46 22.59 -10.80
C ASN A 478 23.78 22.82 -10.06
N GLU A 479 24.92 22.53 -10.71
CA GLU A 479 26.25 22.66 -10.09
C GLU A 479 26.57 24.09 -9.63
N TYR A 480 26.11 25.11 -10.37
CA TYR A 480 26.36 26.50 -10.00
C TYR A 480 25.60 26.87 -8.72
N VAL A 481 24.35 26.42 -8.59
CA VAL A 481 23.55 26.58 -7.37
C VAL A 481 24.21 25.85 -6.20
N ILE A 482 24.62 24.59 -6.41
CA ILE A 482 25.30 23.78 -5.39
C ILE A 482 26.56 24.49 -4.89
N ASN A 483 27.40 24.99 -5.80
CA ASN A 483 28.63 25.69 -5.44
C ASN A 483 28.35 26.98 -4.64
N ALA A 484 27.37 27.78 -5.06
CA ALA A 484 26.98 29.00 -4.35
C ALA A 484 26.46 28.69 -2.93
N LEU A 485 25.65 27.63 -2.78
CA LEU A 485 25.11 27.24 -1.48
C LEU A 485 26.17 26.63 -0.55
N VAL A 486 27.13 25.86 -1.07
CA VAL A 486 28.27 25.34 -0.27
C VAL A 486 29.16 26.49 0.18
N GLN A 487 29.51 27.43 -0.70
CA GLN A 487 30.30 28.61 -0.32
C GLN A 487 29.58 29.45 0.75
N LEU A 488 28.27 29.61 0.64
CA LEU A 488 27.48 30.29 1.66
C LEU A 488 27.49 29.54 2.99
N LEU A 489 27.39 28.21 2.96
CA LEU A 489 27.45 27.34 4.14
C LEU A 489 28.74 27.57 4.94
N GLU A 490 29.86 27.70 4.24
CA GLU A 490 31.20 27.84 4.81
C GLU A 490 31.48 29.26 5.28
N SER A 491 31.09 30.27 4.51
CA SER A 491 31.48 31.68 4.72
C SER A 491 30.56 32.47 5.64
N THR A 492 29.26 32.14 5.70
CA THR A 492 28.30 32.93 6.49
C THR A 492 28.62 32.87 7.98
N SER A 493 28.34 33.92 8.75
CA SER A 493 28.36 33.89 10.22
C SER A 493 26.96 33.78 10.83
N ASP A 494 25.91 33.97 10.04
CA ASP A 494 24.52 33.90 10.50
C ASP A 494 24.06 32.43 10.58
N ALA A 495 23.79 31.96 11.80
CA ALA A 495 23.40 30.58 12.05
C ALA A 495 22.11 30.18 11.30
N GLN A 496 21.13 31.09 11.21
CA GLN A 496 19.87 30.82 10.53
C GLN A 496 20.04 30.70 9.00
N THR A 497 20.84 31.57 8.38
CA THR A 497 21.24 31.42 6.98
C THR A 497 22.02 30.14 6.75
N ARG A 498 22.95 29.78 7.65
CA ARG A 498 23.74 28.55 7.54
C ARG A 498 22.86 27.30 7.59
N MET A 499 21.92 27.26 8.53
CA MET A 499 20.93 26.19 8.66
C MET A 499 20.05 26.09 7.41
N GLN A 500 19.59 27.22 6.86
CA GLN A 500 18.81 27.24 5.62
C GLN A 500 19.63 26.72 4.42
N ALA A 501 20.91 27.09 4.33
CA ALA A 501 21.80 26.57 3.28
C ALA A 501 21.99 25.06 3.41
N ALA A 502 22.18 24.54 4.62
CA ALA A 502 22.27 23.10 4.88
C ALA A 502 20.98 22.37 4.46
N SER A 503 19.81 22.96 4.75
CA SER A 503 18.50 22.43 4.38
C SER A 503 18.33 22.37 2.85
N SER A 504 18.60 23.48 2.16
CA SER A 504 18.52 23.54 0.69
C SER A 504 19.49 22.58 0.00
N LEU A 505 20.71 22.44 0.53
CA LEU A 505 21.68 21.44 0.06
C LEU A 505 21.18 20.00 0.25
N GLY A 506 20.45 19.71 1.34
CA GLY A 506 19.80 18.42 1.55
C GLY A 506 18.69 18.10 0.54
N GLN A 507 18.08 19.12 -0.06
CA GLN A 507 17.03 18.94 -1.07
C GLN A 507 17.58 18.70 -2.48
N ILE A 508 18.73 19.30 -2.82
CA ILE A 508 19.28 19.29 -4.18
C ILE A 508 20.53 18.43 -4.35
N GLY A 509 21.13 17.97 -3.25
CA GLY A 509 22.46 17.35 -3.23
C GLY A 509 22.49 15.84 -3.30
N THR A 510 21.41 15.15 -3.69
CA THR A 510 21.31 13.69 -3.67
C THR A 510 22.49 13.01 -4.37
N GLY A 511 23.25 12.21 -3.63
CA GLY A 511 24.43 11.49 -4.13
C GLY A 511 25.65 12.35 -4.47
N ASN A 512 25.60 13.68 -4.26
CA ASN A 512 26.72 14.57 -4.57
C ASN A 512 27.76 14.57 -3.46
N GLU A 513 28.95 14.00 -3.73
CA GLU A 513 30.04 13.88 -2.74
C GLU A 513 30.54 15.23 -2.20
N TYR A 514 30.55 16.27 -3.04
CA TYR A 514 30.98 17.60 -2.61
C TYR A 514 30.01 18.18 -1.56
N VAL A 515 28.70 18.05 -1.79
CA VAL A 515 27.68 18.47 -0.82
C VAL A 515 27.74 17.65 0.45
N ILE A 516 27.88 16.32 0.33
CA ILE A 516 28.01 15.43 1.49
C ILE A 516 29.21 15.83 2.35
N ASN A 517 30.37 16.05 1.74
CA ASN A 517 31.57 16.45 2.47
C ASN A 517 31.41 17.82 3.16
N ALA A 518 30.77 18.79 2.50
CA ALA A 518 30.49 20.10 3.10
C ALA A 518 29.56 19.98 4.32
N LEU A 519 28.49 19.18 4.24
CA LEU A 519 27.58 18.93 5.35
C LEU A 519 28.25 18.14 6.49
N VAL A 520 29.16 17.20 6.19
CA VAL A 520 29.98 16.51 7.19
C VAL A 520 30.89 17.49 7.93
N GLN A 521 31.52 18.43 7.23
CA GLN A 521 32.33 19.46 7.88
C GLN A 521 31.48 20.40 8.74
N LEU A 522 30.28 20.78 8.27
CA LEU A 522 29.34 21.57 9.05
C LEU A 522 28.96 20.85 10.35
N LEU A 523 28.65 19.55 10.27
CA LEU A 523 28.29 18.71 11.41
C LEU A 523 29.36 18.74 12.52
N LYS A 524 30.63 18.69 12.11
CA LYS A 524 31.81 18.65 13.00
C LYS A 524 32.18 20.01 13.58
N SER A 525 32.02 21.09 12.80
CA SER A 525 32.53 22.42 13.14
C SER A 525 31.53 23.30 13.89
N THR A 526 30.22 23.13 13.66
CA THR A 526 29.21 24.00 14.28
C THR A 526 29.10 23.75 15.79
N SER A 527 28.86 24.80 16.58
CA SER A 527 28.46 24.66 18.00
C SER A 527 26.93 24.74 18.17
N ASP A 528 26.21 25.25 17.16
CA ASP A 528 24.76 25.44 17.21
C ASP A 528 24.00 24.12 17.00
N ALA A 529 23.16 23.75 17.97
CA ALA A 529 22.47 22.46 17.97
C ALA A 529 21.47 22.34 16.81
N GLN A 530 20.72 23.40 16.48
CA GLN A 530 19.74 23.38 15.40
C GLN A 530 20.41 23.20 14.04
N THR A 531 21.49 23.93 13.79
CA THR A 531 22.32 23.78 12.58
C THR A 531 22.92 22.38 12.47
N ARG A 532 23.37 21.81 13.60
CA ARG A 532 23.92 20.45 13.65
C ARG A 532 22.87 19.40 13.30
N MET A 533 21.67 19.50 13.88
CA MET A 533 20.54 18.62 13.56
C MET A 533 20.12 18.74 12.10
N GLN A 534 20.08 19.95 11.56
CA GLN A 534 19.77 20.15 10.14
C GLN A 534 20.84 19.53 9.24
N ALA A 535 22.13 19.67 9.57
CA ALA A 535 23.20 19.02 8.82
C ALA A 535 23.06 17.48 8.85
N ALA A 536 22.77 16.90 10.02
CA ALA A 536 22.49 15.47 10.16
C ALA A 536 21.29 15.04 9.31
N SER A 537 20.18 15.79 9.37
CA SER A 537 18.97 15.53 8.59
C SER A 537 19.24 15.56 7.08
N SER A 538 19.93 16.61 6.60
CA SER A 538 20.31 16.75 5.20
C SER A 538 21.22 15.61 4.73
N LEU A 539 22.18 15.17 5.55
CA LEU A 539 23.00 13.98 5.25
C LEU A 539 22.15 12.71 5.11
N GLY A 540 21.13 12.54 5.97
CA GLY A 540 20.17 11.44 5.88
C GLY A 540 19.44 11.37 4.54
N GLN A 541 19.09 12.55 3.99
CA GLN A 541 18.35 12.68 2.73
C GLN A 541 19.20 12.39 1.49
N ILE A 542 20.47 12.82 1.48
CA ILE A 542 21.31 12.80 0.27
C ILE A 542 22.38 11.71 0.27
N GLY A 543 22.69 11.16 1.44
CA GLY A 543 23.91 10.38 1.69
C GLY A 543 23.76 8.87 1.59
N THR A 544 22.73 8.33 0.93
CA THR A 544 22.46 6.88 0.84
C THR A 544 23.72 6.08 0.48
N GLY A 545 24.11 5.13 1.33
CA GLY A 545 25.32 4.31 1.17
C GLY A 545 26.66 5.04 1.28
N ASN A 546 26.71 6.33 1.64
CA ASN A 546 27.96 7.09 1.71
C ASN A 546 28.71 6.87 3.03
N GLU A 547 29.91 6.30 2.96
CA GLU A 547 30.73 5.97 4.14
C GLU A 547 31.13 7.20 4.99
N ASN A 548 31.40 8.35 4.36
CA ASN A 548 31.78 9.56 5.11
C ASN A 548 30.60 10.11 5.92
N ALA A 549 29.40 10.10 5.35
CA ALA A 549 28.18 10.50 6.03
C ALA A 549 27.87 9.53 7.19
N ILE A 550 27.96 8.22 6.95
CA ILE A 550 27.80 7.17 7.97
C ILE A 550 28.74 7.41 9.15
N ASN A 551 30.04 7.52 8.87
CA ASN A 551 31.06 7.71 9.91
C ASN A 551 30.84 9.00 10.72
N ALA A 552 30.45 10.08 10.05
CA ALA A 552 30.17 11.36 10.72
C ALA A 552 28.93 11.29 11.64
N LEU A 553 27.86 10.60 11.21
CA LEU A 553 26.66 10.42 12.02
C LEU A 553 26.90 9.46 13.20
N VAL A 554 27.70 8.40 13.02
CA VAL A 554 28.14 7.53 14.13
C VAL A 554 28.92 8.33 15.17
N GLN A 555 29.90 9.14 14.75
CA GLN A 555 30.64 10.02 15.67
C GLN A 555 29.72 11.01 16.39
N LEU A 556 28.70 11.53 15.71
CA LEU A 556 27.72 12.42 16.34
C LEU A 556 26.90 11.67 17.41
N LEU A 557 26.45 10.45 17.13
CA LEU A 557 25.75 9.60 18.09
C LEU A 557 26.57 9.31 19.34
N GLU A 558 27.87 9.07 19.19
CA GLU A 558 28.78 8.76 20.30
C GLU A 558 29.16 9.98 21.14
N SER A 559 29.20 11.17 20.54
CA SER A 559 29.72 12.38 21.18
C SER A 559 28.64 13.28 21.80
N THR A 560 27.40 13.22 21.31
CA THR A 560 26.34 14.10 21.80
C THR A 560 25.59 13.53 23.01
N SER A 561 25.33 14.37 24.00
CA SER A 561 24.42 14.06 25.12
C SER A 561 23.00 14.61 24.91
N ASP A 562 22.79 15.40 23.86
CA ASP A 562 21.48 15.98 23.55
C ASP A 562 20.58 14.94 22.86
N ALA A 563 19.44 14.64 23.49
CA ALA A 563 18.56 13.57 23.06
C ALA A 563 17.94 13.82 21.67
N GLN A 564 17.62 15.07 21.34
CA GLN A 564 17.05 15.44 20.03
C GLN A 564 18.08 15.28 18.92
N THR A 565 19.31 15.74 19.15
CA THR A 565 20.43 15.59 18.22
C THR A 565 20.78 14.12 18.01
N CYS A 566 20.82 13.32 19.08
CA CYS A 566 21.09 11.88 18.99
C CYS A 566 19.96 11.15 18.24
N MET A 567 18.69 11.47 18.51
CA MET A 567 17.55 10.92 17.77
C MET A 567 17.61 11.26 16.28
N GLN A 568 17.92 12.52 15.93
CA GLN A 568 18.07 12.94 14.55
C GLN A 568 19.23 12.21 13.86
N ALA A 569 20.38 12.07 14.53
CA ALA A 569 21.52 11.35 13.98
C ALA A 569 21.20 9.87 13.74
N ALA A 570 20.48 9.21 14.67
CA ALA A 570 20.07 7.82 14.52
C ALA A 570 19.07 7.65 13.37
N SER A 571 18.13 8.58 13.23
CA SER A 571 17.15 8.58 12.14
C SER A 571 17.80 8.76 10.78
N SER A 572 18.71 9.74 10.66
CA SER A 572 19.47 9.97 9.44
C SER A 572 20.37 8.79 9.09
N LEU A 573 21.04 8.20 10.08
CA LEU A 573 21.91 7.04 9.85
C LEU A 573 21.11 5.83 9.35
N GLY A 574 19.93 5.59 9.91
CA GLY A 574 19.02 4.55 9.45
C GLY A 574 18.44 4.79 8.05
N GLN A 575 18.33 6.04 7.59
CA GLN A 575 17.94 6.33 6.21
C GLN A 575 19.07 6.03 5.22
N ILE A 576 20.31 6.30 5.62
CA ILE A 576 21.50 6.09 4.79
C ILE A 576 21.86 4.60 4.68
N ASP A 577 21.76 3.88 5.80
CA ASP A 577 22.11 2.48 5.97
C ASP A 577 21.05 1.83 6.90
N PRO A 578 19.95 1.29 6.34
CA PRO A 578 18.85 0.70 7.11
C PRO A 578 19.26 -0.45 8.03
N SER A 579 20.36 -1.14 7.70
CA SER A 579 20.89 -2.26 8.49
C SER A 579 21.96 -1.82 9.49
N ASN A 580 22.19 -0.50 9.65
CA ASN A 580 23.22 0.04 10.53
C ASN A 580 22.95 -0.26 12.02
N GLU A 581 23.87 -0.99 12.65
CA GLU A 581 23.72 -1.41 14.04
C GLU A 581 23.73 -0.25 15.04
N TYR A 582 24.46 0.83 14.78
CA TYR A 582 24.49 1.99 15.68
C TYR A 582 23.15 2.72 15.67
N ALA A 583 22.54 2.91 14.49
CA ALA A 583 21.21 3.50 14.37
C ALA A 583 20.16 2.65 15.09
N ILE A 584 20.10 1.34 14.81
CA ILE A 584 19.12 0.43 15.40
C ILE A 584 19.27 0.39 16.92
N ASN A 585 20.49 0.26 17.44
CA ASN A 585 20.74 0.23 18.88
C ASN A 585 20.35 1.54 19.57
N ALA A 586 20.65 2.69 18.98
CA ALA A 586 20.24 3.99 19.52
C ALA A 586 18.71 4.14 19.56
N LEU A 587 18.00 3.76 18.49
CA LEU A 587 16.53 3.82 18.43
C LEU A 587 15.88 2.86 19.44
N VAL A 588 16.41 1.65 19.59
CA VAL A 588 15.96 0.69 20.62
C VAL A 588 16.20 1.24 22.03
N GLN A 589 17.33 1.89 22.27
CA GLN A 589 17.62 2.54 23.55
C GLN A 589 16.64 3.69 23.84
N PHE A 590 16.35 4.55 22.86
CA PHE A 590 15.36 5.61 23.00
C PHE A 590 14.00 5.04 23.36
N LEU A 591 13.53 4.02 22.63
CA LEU A 591 12.27 3.34 22.94
C LEU A 591 12.22 2.81 24.36
N GLY A 592 13.28 2.14 24.80
CA GLY A 592 13.32 1.49 26.11
C GLY A 592 13.50 2.44 27.29
N SER A 593 14.23 3.55 27.10
CA SER A 593 14.85 4.26 28.23
C SER A 593 14.46 5.74 28.35
N THR A 594 14.04 6.42 27.28
CA THR A 594 13.72 7.85 27.39
C THR A 594 12.38 8.07 28.11
N SER A 595 12.31 9.18 28.86
CA SER A 595 11.06 9.69 29.47
C SER A 595 10.29 10.61 28.53
N ASP A 596 10.91 11.07 27.44
CA ASP A 596 10.27 11.94 26.46
C ASP A 596 9.36 11.11 25.53
N ALA A 597 8.06 11.38 25.60
CA ALA A 597 7.06 10.64 24.82
C ALA A 597 7.20 10.87 23.31
N GLU A 598 7.63 12.06 22.90
CA GLU A 598 7.76 12.41 21.49
C GLU A 598 9.00 11.74 20.88
N ILE A 599 10.13 11.75 21.60
CA ILE A 599 11.33 11.02 21.18
C ILE A 599 11.03 9.51 21.08
N ARG A 600 10.28 8.93 22.03
CA ARG A 600 9.87 7.51 21.93
C ARG A 600 9.03 7.25 20.69
N ARG A 601 8.02 8.07 20.43
CA ARG A 601 7.11 7.91 19.28
C ARG A 601 7.92 7.97 17.99
N GLN A 602 8.79 8.96 17.86
CA GLN A 602 9.62 9.12 16.67
C GLN A 602 10.64 8.00 16.50
N ALA A 603 11.20 7.46 17.61
CA ALA A 603 12.05 6.28 17.57
C ALA A 603 11.30 5.04 17.07
N ALA A 604 10.04 4.83 17.50
CA ALA A 604 9.21 3.71 17.04
C ALA A 604 8.92 3.83 15.54
N GLU A 605 8.50 5.02 15.10
CA GLU A 605 8.18 5.29 13.69
C GLU A 605 9.39 5.15 12.79
N THR A 606 10.54 5.65 13.23
CA THR A 606 11.80 5.53 12.47
C THR A 606 12.19 4.07 12.37
N LEU A 607 12.24 3.35 13.50
CA LEU A 607 12.60 1.94 13.52
C LEU A 607 11.65 1.11 12.66
N GLY A 608 10.35 1.37 12.71
CA GLY A 608 9.36 0.68 11.86
C GLY A 608 9.56 0.89 10.35
N LYS A 609 10.20 2.00 9.92
CA LYS A 609 10.48 2.29 8.51
C LYS A 609 11.81 1.71 8.02
N ILE A 610 12.83 1.69 8.87
CA ILE A 610 14.20 1.32 8.47
C ILE A 610 14.55 -0.13 8.80
N LEU A 611 13.78 -0.81 9.67
CA LEU A 611 14.16 -2.10 10.21
C LEU A 611 14.11 -3.19 9.14
N ALA A 612 15.29 -3.58 8.65
CA ALA A 612 15.46 -4.71 7.74
C ALA A 612 15.15 -6.05 8.42
N GLU A 613 14.68 -7.03 7.64
CA GLU A 613 14.20 -8.33 8.13
C GLU A 613 15.25 -9.05 8.98
N GLU A 614 16.52 -9.03 8.55
CA GLU A 614 17.64 -9.66 9.23
C GLU A 614 17.94 -9.08 10.63
N LYS A 615 17.44 -7.87 10.93
CA LYS A 615 17.60 -7.20 12.23
C LYS A 615 16.36 -7.33 13.12
N MET A 616 15.21 -7.75 12.60
CA MET A 616 13.95 -7.82 13.36
C MET A 616 14.05 -8.75 14.58
N ALA A 617 14.69 -9.92 14.44
CA ALA A 617 14.85 -10.87 15.53
C ALA A 617 15.67 -10.30 16.72
N GLU A 618 16.69 -9.49 16.42
CA GLU A 618 17.50 -8.81 17.43
C GLU A 618 16.68 -7.72 18.15
N VAL A 619 15.92 -6.93 17.40
CA VAL A 619 15.03 -5.89 17.95
C VAL A 619 13.95 -6.49 18.86
N VAL A 620 13.31 -7.59 18.45
CA VAL A 620 12.34 -8.32 19.30
C VAL A 620 12.99 -8.75 20.61
N THR A 621 14.21 -9.30 20.54
CA THR A 621 14.96 -9.74 21.73
C THR A 621 15.24 -8.58 22.68
N SER A 622 15.56 -7.41 22.15
CA SER A 622 15.90 -6.22 22.93
C SER A 622 14.66 -5.51 23.51
N LEU A 623 13.55 -5.46 22.76
CA LEU A 623 12.38 -4.67 23.15
C LEU A 623 11.40 -5.41 24.07
N LYS A 624 11.36 -6.75 24.06
CA LYS A 624 10.36 -7.54 24.83
C LYS A 624 10.34 -7.23 26.33
N GLY A 625 11.47 -6.82 26.90
CA GLY A 625 11.58 -6.45 28.32
C GLY A 625 10.78 -5.20 28.70
N TYR A 626 10.43 -4.34 27.73
CA TYR A 626 9.72 -3.07 27.94
C TYR A 626 8.20 -3.17 27.79
N LEU A 627 7.66 -4.36 27.48
CA LEU A 627 6.23 -4.56 27.27
C LEU A 627 5.40 -4.71 28.55
N SER A 628 6.04 -4.77 29.73
CA SER A 628 5.34 -4.83 31.01
C SER A 628 5.28 -3.45 31.66
N ALA A 629 4.07 -2.87 31.72
CA ALA A 629 3.85 -1.59 32.39
C ALA A 629 3.94 -1.75 33.91
N LYS A 630 4.67 -0.85 34.59
CA LYS A 630 4.83 -0.85 36.06
C LYS A 630 3.70 -0.14 36.80
N GLY A 631 2.63 0.25 36.10
CA GLY A 631 1.44 0.88 36.66
C GLY A 631 1.38 2.41 36.53
N ASP A 632 2.45 3.06 36.09
CA ASP A 632 2.47 4.49 35.75
C ASP A 632 2.14 4.74 34.25
N ARG A 633 1.79 5.99 33.92
CA ARG A 633 1.37 6.38 32.55
C ARG A 633 2.53 6.26 31.55
N ASP A 634 3.73 6.66 31.95
CA ASP A 634 4.92 6.65 31.08
C ASP A 634 5.34 5.23 30.68
N SER A 635 5.33 4.28 31.62
CA SER A 635 5.57 2.85 31.31
C SER A 635 4.47 2.27 30.43
N SER A 636 3.22 2.69 30.62
CA SER A 636 2.13 2.29 29.73
C SER A 636 2.34 2.79 28.30
N ASP A 637 2.75 4.04 28.10
CA ASP A 637 2.96 4.58 26.76
C ASP A 637 4.22 3.99 26.11
N ARG A 638 5.30 3.79 26.87
CA ARG A 638 6.48 3.02 26.44
C ARG A 638 6.11 1.62 25.94
N SER A 639 5.32 0.88 26.72
CA SER A 639 4.91 -0.47 26.36
C SER A 639 4.08 -0.50 25.07
N LYS A 640 3.26 0.54 24.81
CA LYS A 640 2.51 0.65 23.54
C LYS A 640 3.44 0.84 22.35
N GLU A 641 4.40 1.77 22.41
CA GLU A 641 5.32 2.00 21.30
C GLU A 641 6.23 0.80 21.02
N CYS A 642 6.73 0.15 22.07
CA CYS A 642 7.49 -1.10 21.92
C CYS A 642 6.61 -2.23 21.32
N TYR A 643 5.33 -2.30 21.70
CA TYR A 643 4.40 -3.28 21.15
C TYR A 643 4.21 -3.09 19.66
N LYS A 644 4.07 -1.86 19.16
CA LYS A 644 3.92 -1.58 17.71
C LYS A 644 5.11 -2.10 16.90
N VAL A 645 6.33 -1.81 17.36
CA VAL A 645 7.56 -2.26 16.68
C VAL A 645 7.63 -3.79 16.66
N ILE A 646 7.37 -4.44 17.79
CA ILE A 646 7.39 -5.91 17.87
C ILE A 646 6.25 -6.53 17.06
N TRP A 647 5.08 -5.88 17.01
CA TRP A 647 3.97 -6.30 16.16
C TRP A 647 4.36 -6.29 14.69
N ASN A 648 5.00 -5.22 14.22
CA ASN A 648 5.54 -5.16 12.85
C ASN A 648 6.53 -6.31 12.59
N CYS A 649 7.44 -6.58 13.53
CA CYS A 649 8.36 -7.72 13.42
C CYS A 649 7.62 -9.07 13.33
N ALA A 650 6.54 -9.25 14.09
CA ALA A 650 5.75 -10.49 14.08
C ALA A 650 4.97 -10.70 12.77
N GLN A 651 4.63 -9.62 12.05
CA GLN A 651 3.95 -9.70 10.76
C GLN A 651 4.88 -10.16 9.64
N THR A 652 6.18 -9.91 9.76
CA THR A 652 7.19 -10.28 8.75
C THR A 652 7.87 -11.60 9.10
N LEU A 653 8.30 -11.78 10.35
CA LEU A 653 9.09 -12.95 10.73
C LEU A 653 8.26 -14.24 10.73
N PRO A 654 8.86 -15.37 10.30
CA PRO A 654 8.28 -16.68 10.54
C PRO A 654 8.07 -16.94 12.04
N TYR A 655 6.92 -17.52 12.42
CA TYR A 655 6.62 -17.83 13.82
C TYR A 655 7.75 -18.55 14.58
N PRO A 656 8.42 -19.57 14.00
CA PRO A 656 9.54 -20.23 14.69
C PRO A 656 10.72 -19.30 15.00
N GLU A 657 11.03 -18.38 14.09
CA GLU A 657 12.13 -17.43 14.25
C GLU A 657 11.78 -16.36 15.29
N PHE A 658 10.59 -15.77 15.19
CA PHE A 658 10.10 -14.84 16.21
C PHE A 658 10.08 -15.49 17.60
N TYR A 659 9.61 -16.73 17.71
CA TYR A 659 9.59 -17.46 18.98
C TYR A 659 11.00 -17.62 19.56
N GLN A 660 12.01 -17.94 18.73
CA GLN A 660 13.39 -18.04 19.17
C GLN A 660 13.92 -16.68 19.68
N ALA A 661 13.69 -15.60 18.94
CA ALA A 661 14.03 -14.23 19.38
C ALA A 661 13.35 -13.89 20.72
N TRP A 662 12.06 -14.20 20.81
CA TRP A 662 11.25 -13.96 22.00
C TRP A 662 11.76 -14.69 23.25
N HIS A 663 12.33 -15.89 23.10
CA HIS A 663 12.86 -16.66 24.23
C HIS A 663 14.39 -16.55 24.44
N SER A 664 15.10 -15.86 23.55
CA SER A 664 16.55 -15.66 23.66
C SER A 664 16.93 -14.74 24.83
N SER A 665 18.09 -14.93 25.46
CA SER A 665 18.58 -13.98 26.47
C SER A 665 19.00 -12.66 25.84
N SER A 666 18.53 -11.53 26.35
CA SER A 666 18.95 -10.20 25.91
C SER A 666 20.46 -10.00 26.16
N LYS A 667 21.24 -9.73 25.10
CA LYS A 667 22.67 -9.37 25.22
C LYS A 667 22.89 -7.93 25.72
N VAL A 668 21.83 -7.12 25.81
CA VAL A 668 21.91 -5.74 26.30
C VAL A 668 22.40 -5.75 27.75
N LYS A 669 23.66 -5.36 27.96
CA LYS A 669 24.19 -5.02 29.28
C LYS A 669 23.23 -3.98 29.85
N LYS A 670 22.56 -4.30 30.96
CA LYS A 670 21.92 -3.31 31.82
C LYS A 670 23.03 -2.40 32.34
N THR A 671 23.36 -1.33 31.62
CA THR A 671 24.13 -0.23 32.17
C THR A 671 23.26 0.40 33.26
N ARG A 672 23.83 0.39 34.47
CA ARG A 672 23.23 0.91 35.70
C ARG A 672 23.09 2.41 35.67
#